data_AF-A0A6H1KXD3-F1
#
_entry.id   AF-A0A6H1KXD3-F1
#
_cell.length_a   1.000
_cell.length_b   1.000
_cell.length_c   1.000
_cell.angle_alpha   90.00
_cell.angle_beta   90.00
_cell.angle_gamma   90.00
#
_symmetry.space_group_name_H-M   'P 1'
#
loop_
_entity.id
_entity.type
_entity.pdbx_description
1 polymer ?
#
loop_
_entity_poly.entity_id
_entity_poly.type
_entity_poly.pdbx_seq_one_letter_code
_entity_poly.pdbx_strand_id
1 'polypeptide(L)'
;MRRRRPPLNRKPSPGRLLGLATVVAAALVAAPAPPAGAAPPTSLSASATTTSGARAALDALNYSPTSRTLKPTAVYRTSGSVANPQNVLSGQSTRISGAQSAITLDFGKEVGGLATLSFGSTSSSGQRVGLAFSESSLYVGNNSDRSSGRDGEDGALYATPSANGTYTMPTAQLRGGFRYLTVFLDTSGWVDLKGVSLAFTAAPGKANPADYPNYFSSSDELLNSIWYAGAYTVQLNTIASNQGRAWPPPASAWDNSATVGVGDSVLVDGAKRDRTVWPGDMGIAVPTQYAYSNDLTSTRNALTTMYNAQSAAGEIPWSGPPFNLTGSDTYHTWTLLGTSTYYTYTADRAWLDSEWSNYKRGMAFITNKIDGNNLLNVTRTQDWARVGQGGENISANALLYGALKGGATLAMVEGDSALAASWNAKAAAIKSAANSLLWDAAKGMYKDNPTSGLYPQDGNSLAVWYGLSDSTAKSKSIIAGLGKNWGIYGPTTPEWGGNVSPFAGGMELNARFTANDDYTALDQIRRTWGHMLTSDIGTKSTFWEGVKADGGLAYGGSFMSLAHGWSTAPTSTLTFDVLGTAPESATGTYRFVPHPGDLTSAEGRITMPQGAINASWSRDPATGTYTAHLTSPSGTTGRIGVPKFGGDISVSVNGTAVWRNGTFTPTSGITGASQDDNYVYLTGVAPGSYTVTATGLGNPSPPADPGTGALRPGFTRCAGEGGTCTSSGTRSVAYGAGIYTYKTVTGSTACTNDSFGGDPASNLVKSCYVADAGGPPGYTACAAEGGTCAVPGYNRDVAYGANGNFVHQVTNGSVDCSNAHFGDPIDGVAKSCYLPPDGAPADGWTKCASQNGTCPAAAGQPVMYGAFGAFTTITAAGDTPCTDATFGDPIPGESKACYTATGGPVGYAASCSAEGGTCAFSGQQTVAYGARGRFLYKAFTRGTGCTTAAFGTDPLPGVSKTCYLTS
;
A
#
# COMPACT_ATOMS: atom_id res chain seq x y z
N MET A 1 10.63 23.72 -7.21
CA MET A 1 12.03 24.03 -7.59
C MET A 1 12.04 24.94 -8.80
N ARG A 2 12.60 26.16 -8.68
CA ARG A 2 12.74 27.12 -9.78
C ARG A 2 13.82 26.61 -10.75
N ARG A 3 13.43 26.30 -12.00
CA ARG A 3 14.34 25.88 -13.08
C ARG A 3 15.22 27.07 -13.51
N ARG A 4 16.54 26.98 -13.39
CA ARG A 4 17.48 27.84 -14.14
C ARG A 4 17.75 27.20 -15.50
N ARG A 5 17.39 27.89 -16.58
CA ARG A 5 17.69 27.55 -17.97
C ARG A 5 19.12 28.02 -18.34
N PRO A 6 19.89 27.28 -19.14
CA PRO A 6 20.96 27.87 -19.95
C PRO A 6 20.45 28.25 -21.36
N PRO A 7 20.99 29.30 -22.01
CA PRO A 7 20.56 29.73 -23.34
C PRO A 7 21.30 28.95 -24.42
N LEU A 8 20.59 28.41 -25.41
CA LEU A 8 21.18 27.88 -26.64
C LEU A 8 20.86 28.83 -27.79
N ASN A 9 21.86 29.65 -28.13
CA ASN A 9 21.94 30.37 -29.40
C ASN A 9 22.66 29.48 -30.41
N ARG A 10 22.00 29.11 -31.52
CA ARG A 10 22.53 29.20 -32.90
C ARG A 10 21.52 28.62 -33.91
N LYS A 11 21.25 29.41 -34.95
CA LYS A 11 20.40 29.11 -36.12
C LYS A 11 21.01 27.99 -36.99
N PRO A 12 20.19 27.20 -37.72
CA PRO A 12 20.67 26.29 -38.75
C PRO A 12 20.73 26.97 -40.14
N SER A 13 21.70 26.59 -40.96
CA SER A 13 21.76 26.82 -42.40
C SER A 13 21.23 25.59 -43.16
N PRO A 14 20.55 25.75 -44.33
CA PRO A 14 20.00 24.61 -45.06
C PRO A 14 20.91 24.19 -46.23
N GLY A 15 21.01 22.88 -46.46
CA GLY A 15 21.63 22.29 -47.65
C GLY A 15 20.84 21.07 -48.12
N ARG A 16 20.19 21.22 -49.28
CA ARG A 16 19.48 20.17 -50.04
C ARG A 16 20.44 19.17 -50.69
N LEU A 17 19.96 17.96 -50.99
CA LEU A 17 20.04 17.21 -52.28
C LEU A 17 19.61 15.74 -52.00
N LEU A 18 18.41 15.30 -52.41
CA LEU A 18 18.06 14.61 -53.66
C LEU A 18 18.94 13.40 -54.03
N GLY A 19 18.30 12.23 -54.12
CA GLY A 19 18.83 11.02 -54.76
C GLY A 19 17.78 9.90 -54.83
N LEU A 20 17.36 9.56 -56.04
CA LEU A 20 16.26 8.66 -56.42
C LEU A 20 16.54 7.16 -56.18
N ALA A 21 15.44 6.47 -55.82
CA ALA A 21 14.93 5.15 -56.24
C ALA A 21 15.84 4.08 -56.87
N THR A 22 15.64 2.83 -56.42
CA THR A 22 15.37 1.69 -57.32
C THR A 22 14.59 0.58 -56.61
N VAL A 23 13.54 0.12 -57.29
CA VAL A 23 12.66 -1.01 -56.96
C VAL A 23 13.26 -2.29 -57.57
N VAL A 24 13.24 -3.40 -56.82
CA VAL A 24 13.30 -4.76 -57.40
C VAL A 24 12.22 -5.60 -56.71
N ALA A 25 11.34 -6.17 -57.51
CA ALA A 25 10.32 -7.14 -57.12
C ALA A 25 10.64 -8.49 -57.79
N ALA A 26 10.54 -9.58 -57.02
CA ALA A 26 10.29 -10.95 -57.50
C ALA A 26 9.91 -11.81 -56.26
N ALA A 27 8.63 -12.18 -56.13
CA ALA A 27 8.03 -13.44 -56.58
C ALA A 27 8.12 -14.55 -55.52
N LEU A 28 7.03 -14.72 -54.75
CA LEU A 28 6.81 -15.84 -53.83
C LEU A 28 5.81 -16.82 -54.46
N VAL A 29 6.26 -18.07 -54.57
CA VAL A 29 5.54 -19.24 -55.05
C VAL A 29 4.51 -19.67 -54.01
N ALA A 30 3.28 -19.92 -54.45
CA ALA A 30 2.18 -20.43 -53.64
C ALA A 30 2.28 -21.95 -53.41
N ALA A 31 1.98 -22.39 -52.19
CA ALA A 31 1.73 -23.78 -51.83
C ALA A 31 0.54 -23.86 -50.84
N PRO A 32 -0.18 -25.00 -50.78
CA PRO A 32 -1.64 -25.03 -50.69
C PRO A 32 -2.20 -25.08 -49.26
N ALA A 33 -3.44 -24.61 -49.12
CA ALA A 33 -4.23 -24.65 -47.90
C ALA A 33 -4.64 -26.09 -47.51
N PRO A 34 -4.60 -26.45 -46.20
CA PRO A 34 -5.23 -27.68 -45.70
C PRO A 34 -6.73 -27.47 -45.38
N PRO A 35 -7.54 -28.54 -45.39
CA PRO A 35 -8.99 -28.45 -45.48
C PRO A 35 -9.66 -28.17 -44.12
N ALA A 36 -10.81 -27.49 -44.19
CA ALA A 36 -11.74 -27.30 -43.09
C ALA A 36 -12.44 -28.61 -42.72
N GLY A 37 -12.56 -28.89 -41.41
CA GLY A 37 -13.50 -29.87 -40.89
C GLY A 37 -13.01 -30.73 -39.73
N ALA A 38 -13.03 -30.18 -38.51
CA ALA A 38 -13.31 -30.95 -37.30
C ALA A 38 -13.80 -29.98 -36.22
N ALA A 39 -15.04 -30.14 -35.78
CA ALA A 39 -15.60 -29.39 -34.66
C ALA A 39 -14.76 -29.63 -33.39
N PRO A 40 -14.43 -28.60 -32.60
CA PRO A 40 -13.72 -28.80 -31.35
C PRO A 40 -14.62 -29.55 -30.36
N PRO A 41 -14.06 -30.46 -29.54
CA PRO A 41 -14.84 -31.20 -28.56
C PRO A 41 -15.41 -30.21 -27.54
N THR A 42 -16.71 -30.35 -27.26
CA THR A 42 -17.41 -29.64 -26.18
C THR A 42 -16.71 -29.95 -24.86
N SER A 43 -15.90 -29.02 -24.38
CA SER A 43 -15.38 -29.03 -23.03
C SER A 43 -16.55 -28.79 -22.07
N LEU A 44 -16.86 -29.79 -21.25
CA LEU A 44 -17.72 -29.63 -20.08
C LEU A 44 -17.08 -28.57 -19.17
N SER A 45 -17.66 -27.37 -19.21
CA SER A 45 -17.38 -26.27 -18.30
C SER A 45 -17.76 -26.69 -16.88
N ALA A 46 -16.76 -27.03 -16.07
CA ALA A 46 -16.91 -27.02 -14.62
C ALA A 46 -16.99 -25.55 -14.17
N SER A 47 -18.20 -24.99 -14.23
CA SER A 47 -18.50 -23.67 -13.67
C SER A 47 -18.29 -23.72 -12.16
N ALA A 48 -17.26 -23.05 -11.66
CA ALA A 48 -17.32 -22.46 -10.34
C ALA A 48 -18.34 -21.32 -10.45
N THR A 49 -19.61 -21.63 -10.16
CA THR A 49 -20.69 -20.63 -10.11
C THR A 49 -20.43 -19.67 -8.97
N THR A 50 -19.86 -18.50 -9.28
CA THR A 50 -20.14 -17.31 -8.49
C THR A 50 -21.66 -17.08 -8.57
N THR A 51 -22.32 -16.95 -7.43
CA THR A 51 -23.75 -16.63 -7.42
C THR A 51 -23.94 -15.28 -8.13
N SER A 52 -25.06 -15.10 -8.84
CA SER A 52 -25.35 -13.85 -9.57
C SER A 52 -25.26 -12.60 -8.67
N GLY A 53 -25.52 -12.76 -7.37
CA GLY A 53 -25.34 -11.71 -6.35
C GLY A 53 -23.88 -11.34 -6.08
N ALA A 54 -22.95 -12.31 -6.02
CA ALA A 54 -21.53 -12.03 -5.82
C ALA A 54 -20.92 -11.29 -7.01
N ARG A 55 -21.31 -11.67 -8.24
CA ARG A 55 -20.86 -10.96 -9.44
C ARG A 55 -21.40 -9.53 -9.51
N ALA A 56 -22.67 -9.32 -9.17
CA ALA A 56 -23.27 -7.98 -9.12
C ALA A 56 -22.57 -7.06 -8.09
N ALA A 57 -22.14 -7.59 -6.94
CA ALA A 57 -21.39 -6.84 -5.94
C ALA A 57 -20.01 -6.39 -6.46
N LEU A 58 -19.31 -7.27 -7.19
CA LEU A 58 -18.02 -6.92 -7.82
C LEU A 58 -18.19 -5.91 -8.97
N ASP A 59 -19.22 -6.09 -9.79
CA ASP A 59 -19.52 -5.16 -10.88
C ASP A 59 -19.86 -3.75 -10.34
N ALA A 60 -20.46 -3.65 -9.15
CA ALA A 60 -20.74 -2.37 -8.49
C ALA A 60 -19.48 -1.61 -8.02
N LEU A 61 -18.36 -2.32 -7.77
CA LEU A 61 -17.07 -1.73 -7.43
C LEU A 61 -16.29 -1.25 -8.67
N ASN A 62 -16.67 -1.70 -9.86
CA ASN A 62 -15.95 -1.39 -11.08
C ASN A 62 -16.24 0.05 -11.55
N TYR A 63 -15.26 0.94 -11.40
CA TYR A 63 -15.35 2.32 -11.88
C TYR A 63 -15.33 2.43 -13.42
N SER A 64 -14.98 1.38 -14.16
CA SER A 64 -15.04 1.41 -15.62
C SER A 64 -16.49 1.48 -16.11
N PRO A 65 -16.82 2.33 -17.10
CA PRO A 65 -18.18 2.39 -17.63
C PRO A 65 -18.52 1.18 -18.50
N THR A 66 -19.80 0.79 -18.48
CA THR A 66 -20.36 -0.25 -19.37
C THR A 66 -20.75 0.27 -20.76
N SER A 67 -20.63 1.59 -20.97
CA SER A 67 -20.98 2.29 -22.20
C SER A 67 -19.85 3.20 -22.63
N ARG A 68 -19.68 3.35 -23.96
CA ARG A 68 -18.78 4.34 -24.56
C ARG A 68 -19.35 5.76 -24.57
N THR A 69 -20.61 5.94 -24.21
CA THR A 69 -21.26 7.25 -24.08
C THR A 69 -21.67 7.47 -22.63
N LEU A 70 -21.02 8.41 -21.97
CA LEU A 70 -21.28 8.77 -20.58
C LEU A 70 -22.10 10.06 -20.49
N LYS A 71 -22.77 10.24 -19.37
CA LYS A 71 -23.48 11.47 -19.01
C LYS A 71 -23.05 11.89 -17.61
N PRO A 72 -23.10 13.19 -17.28
CA PRO A 72 -22.95 13.63 -15.90
C PRO A 72 -24.05 13.02 -15.03
N THR A 73 -23.72 12.76 -13.77
CA THR A 73 -24.62 12.13 -12.80
C THR A 73 -25.26 13.15 -11.87
N ALA A 74 -24.64 14.32 -11.70
CA ALA A 74 -25.15 15.39 -10.84
C ALA A 74 -24.77 16.78 -11.35
N VAL A 75 -25.52 17.79 -10.89
CA VAL A 75 -25.06 19.19 -10.91
C VAL A 75 -24.24 19.43 -9.66
N TYR A 76 -22.96 19.77 -9.83
CA TYR A 76 -22.04 20.06 -8.72
C TYR A 76 -22.35 21.42 -8.08
N ARG A 77 -22.41 22.48 -8.92
CA ARG A 77 -22.77 23.84 -8.48
C ARG A 77 -23.20 24.71 -9.66
N THR A 78 -23.77 25.87 -9.35
CA THR A 78 -24.07 26.94 -10.31
C THR A 78 -23.49 28.26 -9.82
N SER A 79 -23.15 29.16 -10.74
CA SER A 79 -22.80 30.55 -10.46
C SER A 79 -23.55 31.48 -11.41
N GLY A 80 -23.89 32.69 -10.95
CA GLY A 80 -24.70 33.62 -11.72
C GLY A 80 -26.16 33.15 -11.86
N SER A 81 -26.80 33.46 -13.01
CA SER A 81 -28.20 33.14 -13.26
C SER A 81 -28.35 31.83 -14.04
N VAL A 82 -28.77 30.77 -13.35
CA VAL A 82 -29.07 29.46 -13.93
C VAL A 82 -30.44 28.99 -13.46
N ALA A 83 -31.39 28.81 -14.37
CA ALA A 83 -32.74 28.34 -14.07
C ALA A 83 -32.89 26.84 -14.34
N ASN A 84 -33.54 26.15 -13.39
CA ASN A 84 -33.81 24.70 -13.43
C ASN A 84 -32.56 23.84 -13.69
N PRO A 85 -31.45 24.02 -12.94
CA PRO A 85 -30.16 23.42 -13.28
C PRO A 85 -30.19 21.91 -13.50
N GLN A 86 -31.02 21.17 -12.76
CA GLN A 86 -31.13 19.70 -12.85
C GLN A 86 -31.72 19.20 -14.18
N ASN A 87 -32.41 20.05 -14.94
CA ASN A 87 -33.06 19.67 -16.21
C ASN A 87 -32.06 19.12 -17.25
N VAL A 88 -30.82 19.61 -17.24
CA VAL A 88 -29.74 19.16 -18.12
C VAL A 88 -29.44 17.65 -17.99
N LEU A 89 -29.71 17.05 -16.84
CA LEU A 89 -29.46 15.62 -16.60
C LEU A 89 -30.53 14.74 -17.27
N SER A 90 -31.71 15.28 -17.55
CA SER A 90 -32.87 14.57 -18.10
C SER A 90 -33.24 14.96 -19.53
N GLY A 91 -32.41 15.76 -20.21
CA GLY A 91 -32.68 16.22 -21.58
C GLY A 91 -33.59 17.45 -21.67
N GLN A 92 -33.99 18.01 -20.53
CA GLN A 92 -34.85 19.19 -20.44
C GLN A 92 -34.01 20.47 -20.41
N SER A 93 -34.61 21.63 -20.71
CA SER A 93 -33.89 22.89 -20.78
C SER A 93 -33.46 23.40 -19.40
N THR A 94 -32.14 23.57 -19.20
CA THR A 94 -31.52 24.40 -18.17
C THR A 94 -31.13 25.73 -18.80
N ARG A 95 -31.66 26.87 -18.32
CA ARG A 95 -31.33 28.18 -18.91
C ARG A 95 -30.16 28.82 -18.17
N ILE A 96 -29.09 29.14 -18.90
CA ILE A 96 -27.94 29.91 -18.41
C ILE A 96 -28.05 31.33 -18.96
N SER A 97 -28.08 32.35 -18.10
CA SER A 97 -28.33 33.75 -18.50
C SER A 97 -27.29 34.71 -17.94
N GLY A 98 -26.84 35.67 -18.74
CA GLY A 98 -25.84 36.66 -18.36
C GLY A 98 -24.40 36.15 -18.45
N ALA A 99 -23.48 37.08 -18.71
CA ALA A 99 -22.07 36.76 -18.89
C ALA A 99 -21.47 36.17 -17.60
N GLN A 100 -20.63 35.15 -17.77
CA GLN A 100 -19.98 34.35 -16.73
C GLN A 100 -20.92 33.53 -15.84
N SER A 101 -22.23 33.48 -16.12
CA SER A 101 -23.12 32.50 -15.48
C SER A 101 -22.73 31.09 -15.93
N ALA A 102 -22.67 30.15 -14.98
CA ALA A 102 -22.11 28.83 -15.21
C ALA A 102 -22.87 27.73 -14.45
N ILE A 103 -22.85 26.54 -15.04
CA ILE A 103 -23.22 25.30 -14.39
C ILE A 103 -22.03 24.35 -14.43
N THR A 104 -21.67 23.78 -13.29
CA THR A 104 -20.68 22.70 -13.21
C THR A 104 -21.38 21.37 -13.03
N LEU A 105 -21.04 20.42 -13.88
CA LEU A 105 -21.57 19.06 -13.90
C LEU A 105 -20.52 18.10 -13.33
N ASP A 106 -20.97 17.17 -12.50
CA ASP A 106 -20.16 16.10 -11.93
C ASP A 106 -20.48 14.78 -12.65
N PHE A 107 -19.44 14.10 -13.15
CA PHE A 107 -19.57 12.75 -13.71
C PHE A 107 -19.59 11.66 -12.62
N GLY A 108 -19.39 12.02 -11.36
CA GLY A 108 -19.35 11.15 -10.19
C GLY A 108 -18.02 10.40 -10.01
N LYS A 109 -17.22 10.34 -11.07
CA LYS A 109 -15.91 9.71 -11.17
C LYS A 109 -15.06 10.41 -12.22
N GLU A 110 -13.77 10.14 -12.20
CA GLU A 110 -12.85 10.54 -13.25
C GLU A 110 -13.27 9.95 -14.60
N VAL A 111 -13.23 10.73 -15.68
CA VAL A 111 -13.56 10.31 -17.04
C VAL A 111 -12.62 10.95 -18.05
N GLY A 112 -12.53 10.38 -19.25
CA GLY A 112 -11.71 10.90 -20.34
C GLY A 112 -12.40 10.70 -21.69
N GLY A 113 -12.47 11.74 -22.51
CA GLY A 113 -13.21 11.65 -23.76
C GLY A 113 -13.55 12.96 -24.44
N LEU A 114 -14.42 12.88 -25.45
CA LEU A 114 -14.95 14.02 -26.24
C LEU A 114 -16.34 14.45 -25.76
N ALA A 115 -16.46 15.67 -25.22
CA ALA A 115 -17.72 16.19 -24.73
C ALA A 115 -18.59 16.71 -25.88
N THR A 116 -19.89 16.44 -25.79
CA THR A 116 -20.92 16.96 -26.68
C THR A 116 -22.00 17.67 -25.88
N LEU A 117 -22.26 18.94 -26.21
CA LEU A 117 -23.34 19.76 -25.65
C LEU A 117 -24.55 19.71 -26.58
N SER A 118 -25.75 19.61 -26.02
CA SER A 118 -27.02 19.74 -26.72
C SER A 118 -27.74 21.00 -26.25
N PHE A 119 -28.14 21.85 -27.19
CA PHE A 119 -28.76 23.14 -26.91
C PHE A 119 -30.26 23.12 -27.24
N GLY A 120 -31.02 23.93 -26.51
CA GLY A 120 -32.39 24.32 -26.83
C GLY A 120 -32.42 25.67 -27.52
N SER A 121 -33.30 26.56 -27.09
CA SER A 121 -33.38 27.93 -27.61
C SER A 121 -32.19 28.78 -27.15
N THR A 122 -31.85 29.80 -27.92
CA THR A 122 -30.85 30.82 -27.58
C THR A 122 -31.42 32.21 -27.78
N SER A 123 -30.91 33.20 -27.04
CA SER A 123 -31.35 34.59 -27.19
C SER A 123 -30.94 35.21 -28.53
N SER A 124 -29.86 34.72 -29.13
CA SER A 124 -29.41 35.07 -30.49
C SER A 124 -28.43 34.03 -31.02
N SER A 125 -28.09 34.11 -32.32
CA SER A 125 -27.08 33.24 -32.95
C SER A 125 -25.64 33.58 -32.57
N GLY A 126 -25.40 34.75 -31.96
CA GLY A 126 -24.06 35.22 -31.56
C GLY A 126 -23.65 34.87 -30.13
N GLN A 127 -24.40 34.01 -29.43
CA GLN A 127 -24.00 33.57 -28.09
C GLN A 127 -22.70 32.76 -28.14
N ARG A 128 -21.95 32.76 -27.04
CA ARG A 128 -20.71 31.97 -26.92
C ARG A 128 -20.69 31.27 -25.57
N VAL A 129 -20.45 29.96 -25.60
CA VAL A 129 -20.43 29.09 -24.42
C VAL A 129 -19.02 28.56 -24.22
N GLY A 130 -18.48 28.68 -23.02
CA GLY A 130 -17.19 28.13 -22.62
C GLY A 130 -17.33 26.77 -21.92
N LEU A 131 -16.34 25.90 -22.11
CA LEU A 131 -16.18 24.60 -21.48
C LEU A 131 -14.83 24.56 -20.74
N ALA A 132 -14.87 24.26 -19.44
CA ALA A 132 -13.69 24.11 -18.59
C ALA A 132 -13.73 22.79 -17.82
N PHE A 133 -12.59 22.12 -17.73
CA PHE A 133 -12.48 20.73 -17.26
C PHE A 133 -11.53 20.62 -16.07
N SER A 134 -11.96 19.94 -14.99
CA SER A 134 -11.14 19.72 -13.79
C SER A 134 -11.25 18.32 -13.23
N GLU A 135 -10.14 17.76 -12.76
CA GLU A 135 -10.13 16.49 -12.00
C GLU A 135 -10.53 16.73 -10.53
N SER A 136 -10.02 17.82 -9.94
CA SER A 136 -10.25 18.17 -8.53
C SER A 136 -11.38 19.18 -8.36
N SER A 137 -12.14 19.02 -7.28
CA SER A 137 -13.13 20.01 -6.82
C SER A 137 -12.51 21.38 -6.50
N LEU A 138 -11.22 21.41 -6.13
CA LEU A 138 -10.48 22.64 -5.81
C LEU A 138 -10.31 23.60 -6.99
N TYR A 139 -10.27 23.05 -8.21
CA TYR A 139 -9.94 23.81 -9.42
C TYR A 139 -11.13 24.03 -10.35
N VAL A 140 -12.33 23.62 -9.92
CA VAL A 140 -13.56 23.93 -10.63
C VAL A 140 -13.67 25.43 -10.84
N GLY A 141 -13.81 25.83 -12.09
CA GLY A 141 -13.98 27.21 -12.50
C GLY A 141 -14.17 27.34 -14.01
N ASN A 142 -13.97 28.55 -14.53
CA ASN A 142 -14.06 28.84 -15.97
C ASN A 142 -12.73 28.61 -16.70
N ASN A 143 -11.74 28.03 -16.04
CA ASN A 143 -10.46 27.61 -16.62
C ASN A 143 -10.31 26.11 -16.47
N SER A 144 -9.86 25.44 -17.54
CA SER A 144 -9.48 24.03 -17.46
C SER A 144 -8.20 23.84 -16.66
N ASP A 145 -8.08 22.68 -16.03
CA ASP A 145 -6.85 22.24 -15.35
C ASP A 145 -5.64 22.36 -16.27
N ARG A 146 -4.46 22.68 -15.73
CA ARG A 146 -3.24 22.73 -16.54
C ARG A 146 -2.86 21.34 -17.04
N SER A 147 -2.80 21.15 -18.36
CA SER A 147 -2.46 19.87 -19.01
C SER A 147 -1.43 20.01 -20.13
N SER A 148 -1.40 21.18 -20.78
CA SER A 148 -0.55 21.44 -21.94
C SER A 148 0.95 21.41 -21.61
N GLY A 149 1.33 21.66 -20.35
CA GLY A 149 2.74 21.75 -19.95
C GLY A 149 3.40 23.10 -20.24
N ARG A 150 2.62 24.11 -20.68
CA ARG A 150 3.11 25.50 -20.77
C ARG A 150 3.07 26.21 -19.41
N ASP A 151 3.77 27.33 -19.33
CA ASP A 151 3.58 28.28 -18.24
C ASP A 151 2.23 29.01 -18.40
N GLY A 152 1.41 29.04 -17.34
CA GLY A 152 0.09 29.68 -17.33
C GLY A 152 -1.08 28.68 -17.36
N GLU A 153 -2.30 29.20 -17.50
CA GLU A 153 -3.53 28.39 -17.52
C GLU A 153 -3.84 27.85 -18.92
N ASP A 154 -4.53 26.71 -18.98
CA ASP A 154 -5.03 26.13 -20.23
C ASP A 154 -6.19 26.95 -20.82
N GLY A 155 -6.99 27.61 -19.97
CA GLY A 155 -8.18 28.37 -20.37
C GLY A 155 -9.38 27.47 -20.65
N ALA A 156 -10.38 27.99 -21.36
CA ALA A 156 -11.58 27.27 -21.76
C ALA A 156 -11.62 27.00 -23.26
N LEU A 157 -12.33 25.94 -23.65
CA LEU A 157 -12.76 25.73 -25.03
C LEU A 157 -14.07 26.50 -25.25
N TYR A 158 -14.29 27.05 -26.44
CA TYR A 158 -15.48 27.83 -26.73
C TYR A 158 -16.28 27.26 -27.89
N ALA A 159 -17.59 27.28 -27.73
CA ALA A 159 -18.59 26.83 -28.68
C ALA A 159 -19.56 27.97 -29.03
N THR A 160 -20.05 27.97 -30.26
CA THR A 160 -21.18 28.81 -30.68
C THR A 160 -22.43 27.92 -30.66
N PRO A 161 -23.39 28.14 -29.76
CA PRO A 161 -24.59 27.33 -29.67
C PRO A 161 -25.54 27.66 -30.84
N SER A 162 -25.97 26.64 -31.55
CA SER A 162 -27.07 26.72 -32.51
C SER A 162 -28.38 26.34 -31.84
N ALA A 163 -29.46 27.08 -32.09
CA ALA A 163 -30.77 26.76 -31.54
C ALA A 163 -31.20 25.33 -31.93
N ASN A 164 -31.53 24.51 -30.93
CA ASN A 164 -31.86 23.08 -31.06
C ASN A 164 -30.77 22.20 -31.71
N GLY A 165 -29.51 22.65 -31.74
CA GLY A 165 -28.39 21.87 -32.29
C GLY A 165 -27.42 21.37 -31.22
N THR A 166 -26.32 20.80 -31.68
CA THR A 166 -25.28 20.23 -30.83
C THR A 166 -23.91 20.82 -31.14
N TYR A 167 -23.01 20.75 -30.17
CA TYR A 167 -21.60 21.03 -30.33
C TYR A 167 -20.79 19.87 -29.76
N THR A 168 -19.94 19.26 -30.58
CA THR A 168 -18.94 18.28 -30.13
C THR A 168 -17.57 18.94 -30.18
N MET A 169 -16.80 18.80 -29.10
CA MET A 169 -15.46 19.40 -29.07
C MET A 169 -14.51 18.76 -30.10
N PRO A 170 -13.54 19.51 -30.65
CA PRO A 170 -12.58 18.97 -31.58
C PRO A 170 -11.71 17.89 -30.94
N THR A 171 -11.28 16.91 -31.74
CA THR A 171 -10.42 15.81 -31.28
C THR A 171 -9.08 16.29 -30.72
N ALA A 172 -8.49 17.33 -31.31
CA ALA A 172 -7.26 17.95 -30.81
C ALA A 172 -7.42 18.51 -29.39
N GLN A 173 -8.63 18.94 -28.99
CA GLN A 173 -8.92 19.42 -27.64
C GLN A 173 -9.54 18.33 -26.75
N LEU A 174 -9.35 17.05 -27.07
CA LEU A 174 -9.68 15.93 -26.19
C LEU A 174 -9.21 16.20 -24.75
N ARG A 175 -10.05 15.88 -23.77
CA ARG A 175 -9.66 15.85 -22.36
C ARG A 175 -9.53 14.41 -21.89
N GLY A 176 -8.29 14.01 -21.63
CA GLY A 176 -7.98 12.65 -21.24
C GLY A 176 -8.34 12.30 -19.80
N GLY A 177 -8.40 13.30 -18.91
CA GLY A 177 -8.86 13.18 -17.53
C GLY A 177 -9.58 14.46 -17.08
N PHE A 178 -10.79 14.30 -16.57
CA PHE A 178 -11.54 15.23 -15.74
C PHE A 178 -12.69 14.51 -15.01
N ARG A 179 -13.19 15.08 -13.91
CA ARG A 179 -14.45 14.68 -13.25
C ARG A 179 -15.53 15.75 -13.41
N TYR A 180 -15.12 17.01 -13.37
CA TYR A 180 -16.00 18.17 -13.40
C TYR A 180 -15.91 18.87 -14.75
N LEU A 181 -17.08 19.18 -15.32
CA LEU A 181 -17.21 20.01 -16.52
C LEU A 181 -18.03 21.26 -16.18
N THR A 182 -17.39 22.42 -16.24
CA THR A 182 -18.07 23.72 -16.15
C THR A 182 -18.46 24.20 -17.54
N VAL A 183 -19.75 24.47 -17.72
CA VAL A 183 -20.32 25.10 -18.93
C VAL A 183 -20.77 26.51 -18.54
N PHE A 184 -20.22 27.54 -19.17
CA PHE A 184 -20.50 28.94 -18.83
C PHE A 184 -20.82 29.79 -20.05
N LEU A 185 -21.63 30.82 -19.88
CA LEU A 185 -21.95 31.76 -20.95
C LEU A 185 -20.92 32.89 -20.96
N ASP A 186 -20.26 33.12 -22.09
CA ASP A 186 -19.26 34.20 -22.24
C ASP A 186 -19.92 35.54 -22.64
N THR A 187 -21.15 35.48 -23.15
CA THR A 187 -21.95 36.60 -23.64
C THR A 187 -23.06 37.00 -22.64
N SER A 188 -23.66 38.18 -22.80
CA SER A 188 -24.67 38.72 -21.86
C SER A 188 -26.11 38.18 -22.05
N GLY A 189 -26.35 37.38 -23.10
CA GLY A 189 -27.68 36.84 -23.43
C GLY A 189 -28.07 35.61 -22.61
N TRP A 190 -28.77 34.65 -23.24
CA TRP A 190 -29.09 33.38 -22.60
C TRP A 190 -29.06 32.20 -23.59
N VAL A 191 -28.78 31.01 -23.06
CA VAL A 191 -28.76 29.74 -23.78
C VAL A 191 -29.47 28.68 -22.93
N ASP A 192 -30.33 27.89 -23.56
CA ASP A 192 -30.88 26.67 -22.95
C ASP A 192 -29.92 25.51 -23.24
N LEU A 193 -29.32 24.93 -22.19
CA LEU A 193 -28.54 23.70 -22.25
C LEU A 193 -29.48 22.54 -21.93
N LYS A 194 -29.65 21.61 -22.89
CA LYS A 194 -30.54 20.45 -22.73
C LYS A 194 -29.82 19.20 -22.25
N GLY A 195 -28.54 19.06 -22.55
CA GLY A 195 -27.80 17.87 -22.15
C GLY A 195 -26.33 17.93 -22.45
N VAL A 196 -25.60 17.06 -21.77
CA VAL A 196 -24.17 16.80 -21.98
C VAL A 196 -23.96 15.31 -22.10
N SER A 197 -23.14 14.90 -23.07
CA SER A 197 -22.64 13.53 -23.19
C SER A 197 -21.15 13.52 -23.46
N LEU A 198 -20.49 12.41 -23.16
CA LEU A 198 -19.06 12.21 -23.34
C LEU A 198 -18.81 10.91 -24.10
N ALA A 199 -18.10 10.97 -25.22
CA ALA A 199 -17.56 9.78 -25.87
C ALA A 199 -16.28 9.33 -25.15
N PHE A 200 -16.35 8.24 -24.39
CA PHE A 200 -15.26 7.71 -23.58
C PHE A 200 -14.16 7.07 -24.45
N THR A 201 -12.97 7.67 -24.46
CA THR A 201 -11.89 7.30 -25.39
C THR A 201 -10.86 6.33 -24.82
N ALA A 202 -10.83 6.13 -23.49
CA ALA A 202 -9.81 5.30 -22.87
C ALA A 202 -9.96 3.82 -23.25
N ALA A 203 -8.84 3.09 -23.27
CA ALA A 203 -8.73 1.71 -23.72
C ALA A 203 -9.45 1.46 -25.07
N PRO A 204 -9.08 2.15 -26.17
CA PRO A 204 -9.87 2.23 -27.41
C PRO A 204 -10.21 0.87 -28.07
N GLY A 205 -9.45 -0.19 -27.78
CA GLY A 205 -9.68 -1.55 -28.28
C GLY A 205 -10.81 -2.34 -27.58
N LYS A 206 -11.49 -1.79 -26.56
CA LYS A 206 -12.52 -2.52 -25.79
C LYS A 206 -13.94 -2.10 -26.18
N ALA A 207 -14.79 -3.00 -26.67
CA ALA A 207 -16.18 -2.65 -26.99
C ALA A 207 -16.95 -2.19 -25.73
N ASN A 208 -16.95 -3.04 -24.68
CA ASN A 208 -17.36 -2.68 -23.34
C ASN A 208 -16.12 -2.43 -22.48
N PRO A 209 -15.87 -1.18 -22.02
CA PRO A 209 -14.71 -0.89 -21.18
C PRO A 209 -14.70 -1.69 -19.87
N ALA A 210 -15.86 -2.01 -19.30
CA ALA A 210 -15.99 -2.69 -18.00
C ALA A 210 -15.70 -4.20 -18.02
N ASP A 211 -15.43 -4.80 -19.20
CA ASP A 211 -15.14 -6.22 -19.34
C ASP A 211 -13.72 -6.55 -18.87
N TYR A 212 -13.52 -6.54 -17.55
CA TYR A 212 -12.28 -6.99 -16.93
C TYR A 212 -12.27 -8.52 -16.85
N PRO A 213 -11.35 -9.21 -17.55
CA PRO A 213 -11.26 -10.67 -17.50
C PRO A 213 -10.79 -11.18 -16.13
N ASN A 214 -10.03 -10.35 -15.40
CA ASN A 214 -9.49 -10.63 -14.08
C ASN A 214 -10.22 -9.80 -13.02
N TYR A 215 -10.22 -10.26 -11.78
CA TYR A 215 -10.87 -9.57 -10.66
C TYR A 215 -10.22 -9.94 -9.33
N PHE A 216 -10.49 -9.14 -8.31
CA PHE A 216 -10.09 -9.37 -6.93
C PHE A 216 -11.23 -8.98 -5.97
N SER A 217 -11.33 -9.72 -4.87
CA SER A 217 -12.17 -9.41 -3.73
C SER A 217 -11.55 -9.97 -2.45
N SER A 218 -11.88 -9.37 -1.32
CA SER A 218 -11.39 -9.74 0.01
C SER A 218 -12.41 -9.41 1.09
N SER A 219 -12.10 -9.83 2.32
CA SER A 219 -12.85 -9.47 3.52
C SER A 219 -12.79 -7.97 3.88
N ASP A 220 -12.06 -7.13 3.14
CA ASP A 220 -11.93 -5.69 3.37
C ASP A 220 -12.46 -4.89 2.17
N GLU A 221 -13.58 -4.20 2.36
CA GLU A 221 -14.27 -3.43 1.32
C GLU A 221 -13.44 -2.25 0.80
N LEU A 222 -12.59 -1.65 1.64
CA LEU A 222 -11.72 -0.54 1.21
C LEU A 222 -10.65 -1.07 0.25
N LEU A 223 -10.02 -2.20 0.57
CA LEU A 223 -9.03 -2.83 -0.32
C LEU A 223 -9.66 -3.24 -1.66
N ASN A 224 -10.89 -3.75 -1.63
CA ASN A 224 -11.63 -4.08 -2.85
C ASN A 224 -11.81 -2.82 -3.71
N SER A 225 -12.27 -1.71 -3.11
CA SER A 225 -12.46 -0.44 -3.82
C SER A 225 -11.15 0.13 -4.38
N ILE A 226 -10.06 0.02 -3.61
CA ILE A 226 -8.71 0.45 -4.02
C ILE A 226 -8.24 -0.36 -5.24
N TRP A 227 -8.49 -1.66 -5.27
CA TRP A 227 -8.11 -2.51 -6.41
C TRP A 227 -8.73 -2.01 -7.72
N TYR A 228 -10.04 -1.76 -7.72
CA TYR A 228 -10.75 -1.29 -8.92
C TYR A 228 -10.39 0.15 -9.30
N ALA A 229 -10.07 1.02 -8.33
CA ALA A 229 -9.60 2.37 -8.61
C ALA A 229 -8.24 2.38 -9.32
N GLY A 230 -7.32 1.49 -8.93
CA GLY A 230 -6.03 1.35 -9.61
C GLY A 230 -6.17 0.74 -11.02
N ALA A 231 -7.04 -0.26 -11.19
CA ALA A 231 -7.39 -0.81 -12.50
C ALA A 231 -7.96 0.27 -13.43
N TYR A 232 -8.91 1.07 -12.93
CA TYR A 232 -9.51 2.17 -13.68
C TYR A 232 -8.52 3.29 -14.01
N THR A 233 -7.58 3.58 -13.11
CA THR A 233 -6.50 4.54 -13.36
C THR A 233 -5.65 4.12 -14.58
N VAL A 234 -5.20 2.86 -14.63
CA VAL A 234 -4.41 2.37 -15.79
C VAL A 234 -5.26 2.25 -17.06
N GLN A 235 -6.56 1.95 -16.94
CA GLN A 235 -7.47 1.98 -18.08
C GLN A 235 -7.55 3.39 -18.71
N LEU A 236 -7.68 4.43 -17.90
CA LEU A 236 -7.67 5.83 -18.35
C LEU A 236 -6.34 6.23 -19.00
N ASN A 237 -5.24 5.61 -18.57
CA ASN A 237 -3.90 5.82 -19.11
C ASN A 237 -3.60 4.96 -20.34
N THR A 238 -4.55 4.15 -20.81
CA THR A 238 -4.44 3.44 -22.07
C THR A 238 -5.14 4.26 -23.15
N ILE A 239 -4.39 4.89 -24.04
CA ILE A 239 -4.91 5.87 -25.00
C ILE A 239 -4.71 5.41 -26.44
N ALA A 240 -5.44 6.02 -27.37
CA ALA A 240 -5.15 5.81 -28.79
C ALA A 240 -3.81 6.44 -29.17
N SER A 241 -3.09 5.82 -30.09
CA SER A 241 -1.72 6.24 -30.44
C SER A 241 -1.63 7.62 -31.08
N ASN A 242 -2.75 8.18 -31.55
CA ASN A 242 -2.86 9.54 -32.10
C ASN A 242 -3.49 10.54 -31.11
N GLN A 243 -3.55 10.20 -29.83
CA GLN A 243 -4.14 11.03 -28.78
C GLN A 243 -3.12 11.53 -27.73
N GLY A 244 -1.84 11.59 -28.11
CA GLY A 244 -0.75 12.10 -27.27
C GLY A 244 -0.76 13.61 -27.18
N ARG A 245 -0.17 14.15 -26.11
CA ARG A 245 -0.01 15.60 -25.94
C ARG A 245 1.03 16.15 -26.91
N ALA A 246 0.69 17.18 -27.69
CA ALA A 246 1.62 17.87 -28.55
C ALA A 246 2.77 18.54 -27.77
N TRP A 247 3.97 18.50 -28.35
CA TRP A 247 5.15 19.15 -27.81
C TRP A 247 6.03 19.73 -28.92
N PRO A 248 6.52 20.99 -28.82
CA PRO A 248 6.23 22.00 -27.78
C PRO A 248 4.73 22.33 -27.65
N PRO A 249 4.28 22.86 -26.49
CA PRO A 249 2.86 23.08 -26.25
C PRO A 249 2.33 24.24 -27.10
N PRO A 250 1.03 24.24 -27.47
CA PRO A 250 0.43 25.34 -28.22
C PRO A 250 0.39 26.64 -27.41
N ALA A 251 0.34 27.77 -28.11
CA ALA A 251 0.33 29.11 -27.51
C ALA A 251 -0.91 29.38 -26.63
N SER A 252 -2.02 28.68 -26.88
CA SER A 252 -3.27 28.73 -26.10
C SER A 252 -3.92 27.33 -26.06
N ALA A 253 -4.87 27.13 -25.14
CA ALA A 253 -5.58 25.85 -24.93
C ALA A 253 -4.62 24.65 -24.73
N TRP A 254 -4.95 23.51 -25.32
CA TRP A 254 -4.13 22.29 -25.34
C TRP A 254 -4.33 21.59 -26.70
N ASP A 255 -3.41 20.69 -27.00
CA ASP A 255 -3.47 19.86 -28.21
C ASP A 255 -3.04 18.43 -27.85
N ASN A 256 -3.96 17.49 -28.03
CA ASN A 256 -3.81 16.06 -27.78
C ASN A 256 -3.93 15.26 -29.08
N SER A 257 -3.47 15.80 -30.22
CA SER A 257 -3.47 15.13 -31.52
C SER A 257 -2.12 14.51 -31.93
N ALA A 258 -1.12 14.52 -31.04
CA ALA A 258 0.21 14.02 -31.36
C ALA A 258 0.26 12.49 -31.39
N THR A 259 1.13 11.95 -32.26
CA THR A 259 1.44 10.53 -32.26
C THR A 259 2.35 10.19 -31.08
N VAL A 260 1.86 9.34 -30.17
CA VAL A 260 2.55 8.95 -28.94
C VAL A 260 3.27 7.60 -29.05
N GLY A 261 2.94 6.80 -30.06
CA GLY A 261 3.58 5.51 -30.29
C GLY A 261 2.99 4.74 -31.46
N VAL A 262 3.37 3.47 -31.56
CA VAL A 262 2.95 2.56 -32.64
C VAL A 262 1.62 1.86 -32.32
N GLY A 263 1.01 1.23 -33.33
CA GLY A 263 -0.25 0.50 -33.20
C GLY A 263 -1.45 1.41 -32.90
N ASP A 264 -2.58 0.83 -32.49
CA ASP A 264 -3.83 1.57 -32.25
C ASP A 264 -3.98 2.08 -30.80
N SER A 265 -3.23 1.50 -29.86
CA SER A 265 -3.27 1.87 -28.44
C SER A 265 -1.90 1.83 -27.78
N VAL A 266 -1.66 2.71 -26.82
CA VAL A 266 -0.40 2.84 -26.08
C VAL A 266 -0.70 3.10 -24.60
N LEU A 267 0.10 2.50 -23.73
CA LEU A 267 0.09 2.80 -22.29
C LEU A 267 0.97 4.02 -22.01
N VAL A 268 0.40 5.03 -21.34
CA VAL A 268 1.08 6.28 -20.97
C VAL A 268 1.10 6.49 -19.45
N ASP A 269 1.75 7.56 -19.00
CA ASP A 269 1.89 7.91 -17.59
C ASP A 269 0.58 8.28 -16.90
N GLY A 270 -0.21 9.16 -17.51
CA GLY A 270 -1.39 9.73 -16.90
C GLY A 270 -2.46 10.14 -17.91
N ALA A 271 -3.69 10.26 -17.43
CA ALA A 271 -4.85 10.53 -18.27
C ALA A 271 -4.89 12.00 -18.72
N LYS A 272 -4.66 12.95 -17.81
CA LYS A 272 -4.80 14.38 -18.08
C LYS A 272 -3.58 15.02 -18.75
N ARG A 273 -2.43 14.99 -18.08
CA ARG A 273 -1.21 15.67 -18.52
C ARG A 273 -0.16 14.67 -18.96
N ASP A 274 0.85 15.18 -19.66
CA ASP A 274 1.94 14.44 -20.31
C ASP A 274 1.47 13.51 -21.42
N ARG A 275 0.64 12.51 -21.12
CA ARG A 275 0.05 11.58 -22.09
C ARG A 275 1.10 11.02 -23.04
N THR A 276 2.22 10.56 -22.48
CA THR A 276 3.33 9.95 -23.21
C THR A 276 3.87 8.71 -22.51
N VAL A 277 4.66 7.92 -23.22
CA VAL A 277 5.31 6.73 -22.65
C VAL A 277 6.42 7.19 -21.70
N TRP A 278 6.28 6.82 -20.43
CA TRP A 278 7.33 6.99 -19.43
C TRP A 278 7.68 5.62 -18.84
N PRO A 279 8.86 5.04 -19.17
CA PRO A 279 9.25 3.71 -18.71
C PRO A 279 9.26 3.51 -17.19
N GLY A 280 9.58 4.54 -16.40
CA GLY A 280 9.53 4.46 -14.94
C GLY A 280 8.12 4.12 -14.43
N ASP A 281 7.10 4.80 -14.95
CA ASP A 281 5.70 4.59 -14.64
C ASP A 281 5.23 3.18 -15.01
N MET A 282 5.72 2.66 -16.14
CA MET A 282 5.43 1.31 -16.60
C MET A 282 5.90 0.24 -15.62
N GLY A 283 6.93 0.52 -14.81
CA GLY A 283 7.40 -0.37 -13.75
C GLY A 283 6.31 -0.77 -12.73
N ILE A 284 5.32 0.10 -12.53
CA ILE A 284 4.15 -0.16 -11.68
C ILE A 284 2.88 -0.40 -12.52
N ALA A 285 2.68 0.37 -13.59
CA ALA A 285 1.45 0.33 -14.38
C ALA A 285 1.28 -0.96 -15.19
N VAL A 286 2.37 -1.61 -15.64
CA VAL A 286 2.29 -2.86 -16.41
C VAL A 286 1.81 -4.04 -15.55
N PRO A 287 2.38 -4.28 -14.33
CA PRO A 287 1.80 -5.19 -13.35
C PRO A 287 0.31 -4.96 -13.11
N THR A 288 -0.11 -3.70 -12.93
CA THR A 288 -1.52 -3.35 -12.77
C THR A 288 -2.35 -3.67 -14.01
N GLN A 289 -1.85 -3.36 -15.21
CA GLN A 289 -2.56 -3.68 -16.45
C GLN A 289 -2.84 -5.18 -16.56
N TYR A 290 -1.86 -6.01 -16.23
CA TYR A 290 -2.02 -7.46 -16.21
C TYR A 290 -3.00 -7.93 -15.11
N ALA A 291 -2.96 -7.30 -13.94
CA ALA A 291 -3.81 -7.67 -12.81
C ALA A 291 -5.32 -7.56 -13.15
N TYR A 292 -5.75 -6.56 -13.94
CA TYR A 292 -7.15 -6.43 -14.35
C TYR A 292 -7.45 -6.96 -15.76
N SER A 293 -6.45 -7.06 -16.65
CA SER A 293 -6.61 -7.44 -18.07
C SER A 293 -5.56 -8.46 -18.51
N ASN A 294 -5.91 -9.34 -19.45
CA ASN A 294 -4.93 -10.21 -20.13
C ASN A 294 -4.44 -9.64 -21.47
N ASP A 295 -4.94 -8.47 -21.86
CA ASP A 295 -4.50 -7.75 -23.06
C ASP A 295 -3.46 -6.70 -22.70
N LEU A 296 -2.21 -6.97 -23.09
CA LEU A 296 -1.05 -6.09 -22.91
C LEU A 296 -0.56 -5.48 -24.23
N THR A 297 -1.41 -5.42 -25.25
CA THR A 297 -1.07 -4.82 -26.56
C THR A 297 -0.55 -3.39 -26.42
N SER A 298 -1.19 -2.58 -25.57
CA SER A 298 -0.77 -1.20 -25.32
C SER A 298 0.61 -1.10 -24.65
N THR A 299 0.96 -2.09 -23.82
CA THR A 299 2.31 -2.19 -23.22
C THR A 299 3.34 -2.60 -24.27
N ARG A 300 3.04 -3.60 -25.11
CA ARG A 300 3.91 -3.99 -26.24
C ARG A 300 4.21 -2.79 -27.13
N ASN A 301 3.17 -2.05 -27.50
CA ASN A 301 3.29 -0.88 -28.36
C ASN A 301 4.11 0.24 -27.70
N ALA A 302 3.95 0.46 -26.39
CA ALA A 302 4.79 1.39 -25.64
C ALA A 302 6.26 0.97 -25.68
N LEU A 303 6.58 -0.31 -25.42
CA LEU A 303 7.95 -0.83 -25.45
C LEU A 303 8.57 -0.74 -26.85
N THR A 304 7.88 -1.17 -27.91
CA THR A 304 8.35 -1.01 -29.29
C THR A 304 8.56 0.46 -29.66
N THR A 305 7.71 1.37 -29.16
CA THR A 305 7.92 2.81 -29.36
C THR A 305 9.25 3.27 -28.76
N MET A 306 9.60 2.78 -27.55
CA MET A 306 10.87 3.10 -26.93
C MET A 306 12.07 2.49 -27.69
N TYR A 307 11.95 1.27 -28.20
CA TYR A 307 13.00 0.65 -29.03
C TYR A 307 13.19 1.35 -30.37
N ASN A 308 12.11 1.82 -31.02
CA ASN A 308 12.20 2.61 -32.24
C ASN A 308 12.94 3.94 -32.04
N ALA A 309 12.91 4.49 -30.82
CA ALA A 309 13.63 5.70 -30.46
C ALA A 309 15.03 5.43 -29.86
N GLN A 310 15.46 4.16 -29.77
CA GLN A 310 16.77 3.78 -29.25
C GLN A 310 17.90 4.31 -30.13
N SER A 311 18.87 4.98 -29.52
CA SER A 311 20.04 5.51 -30.23
C SER A 311 20.96 4.42 -30.78
N ALA A 312 21.82 4.77 -31.74
CA ALA A 312 22.85 3.88 -32.28
C ALA A 312 23.78 3.31 -31.18
N ALA A 313 24.08 4.10 -30.15
CA ALA A 313 24.89 3.66 -29.00
C ALA A 313 24.16 2.67 -28.08
N GLY A 314 22.85 2.49 -28.25
CA GLY A 314 22.01 1.60 -27.44
C GLY A 314 21.19 2.33 -26.36
N GLU A 315 21.42 3.63 -26.12
CA GLU A 315 20.62 4.43 -25.19
C GLU A 315 19.15 4.47 -25.64
N ILE A 316 18.27 3.86 -24.85
CA ILE A 316 16.81 4.03 -24.91
C ILE A 316 16.43 5.34 -24.19
N PRO A 317 15.58 6.20 -24.79
CA PRO A 317 15.16 7.45 -24.17
C PRO A 317 14.35 7.24 -22.89
N TRP A 318 14.24 8.28 -22.06
CA TRP A 318 13.48 8.22 -20.80
C TRP A 318 12.04 8.69 -20.93
N SER A 319 11.67 9.23 -22.09
CA SER A 319 10.27 9.38 -22.50
C SER A 319 10.10 9.10 -23.98
N GLY A 320 8.92 8.62 -24.35
CA GLY A 320 8.53 8.40 -25.73
C GLY A 320 8.21 9.70 -26.48
N PRO A 321 7.80 9.58 -27.75
CA PRO A 321 7.32 10.73 -28.50
C PRO A 321 6.03 11.28 -27.87
N PRO A 322 5.77 12.60 -28.02
CA PRO A 322 6.58 13.54 -28.80
C PRO A 322 7.75 14.19 -28.04
N PHE A 323 8.03 13.82 -26.78
CA PHE A 323 9.11 14.49 -26.04
C PHE A 323 10.49 13.93 -26.40
N ASN A 324 10.60 12.61 -26.56
CA ASN A 324 11.84 11.89 -26.91
C ASN A 324 13.05 12.34 -26.07
N LEU A 325 12.86 12.49 -24.76
CA LEU A 325 13.92 12.99 -23.90
C LEU A 325 14.97 11.89 -23.69
N THR A 326 16.24 12.26 -23.57
CA THR A 326 17.37 11.34 -23.29
C THR A 326 18.10 11.72 -22.00
N GLY A 327 19.05 10.90 -21.58
CA GLY A 327 19.93 11.23 -20.45
C GLY A 327 19.54 10.65 -19.10
N SER A 328 18.83 9.51 -19.05
CA SER A 328 18.56 8.75 -17.82
C SER A 328 19.00 7.29 -17.91
N ASP A 329 19.88 6.84 -17.01
CA ASP A 329 20.25 5.42 -16.91
C ASP A 329 19.17 4.59 -16.20
N THR A 330 18.40 5.17 -15.27
CA THR A 330 17.32 4.49 -14.55
C THR A 330 16.13 4.20 -15.46
N TYR A 331 15.63 5.18 -16.21
CA TYR A 331 14.52 4.97 -17.15
C TYR A 331 14.89 4.08 -18.34
N HIS A 332 16.14 4.16 -18.80
CA HIS A 332 16.69 3.19 -19.75
C HIS A 332 16.52 1.77 -19.20
N THR A 333 16.94 1.55 -17.95
CA THR A 333 16.88 0.24 -17.31
C THR A 333 15.45 -0.22 -17.03
N TRP A 334 14.52 0.70 -16.72
CA TRP A 334 13.09 0.40 -16.61
C TRP A 334 12.50 -0.18 -17.92
N THR A 335 12.93 0.30 -19.10
CA THR A 335 12.48 -0.28 -20.38
C THR A 335 12.95 -1.73 -20.54
N LEU A 336 14.22 -2.00 -20.18
CA LEU A 336 14.80 -3.33 -20.25
C LEU A 336 14.10 -4.29 -19.27
N LEU A 337 13.86 -3.84 -18.04
CA LEU A 337 13.12 -4.63 -17.06
C LEU A 337 11.67 -4.88 -17.52
N GLY A 338 10.98 -3.84 -18.00
CA GLY A 338 9.62 -3.90 -18.53
C GLY A 338 9.47 -4.88 -19.70
N THR A 339 10.53 -5.08 -20.49
CA THR A 339 10.56 -6.09 -21.57
C THR A 339 10.45 -7.51 -21.01
N SER A 340 11.21 -7.84 -19.96
CA SER A 340 11.12 -9.14 -19.30
C SER A 340 9.81 -9.34 -18.54
N THR A 341 9.28 -8.28 -17.92
CA THR A 341 7.96 -8.29 -17.27
C THR A 341 6.85 -8.56 -18.28
N TYR A 342 6.85 -7.85 -19.41
CA TYR A 342 5.88 -8.06 -20.49
C TYR A 342 5.92 -9.50 -21.01
N TYR A 343 7.11 -10.04 -21.27
CA TYR A 343 7.26 -11.42 -21.75
C TYR A 343 6.76 -12.43 -20.72
N THR A 344 7.03 -12.22 -19.42
CA THR A 344 6.54 -13.10 -18.34
C THR A 344 5.02 -13.21 -18.36
N TYR A 345 4.32 -12.13 -18.68
CA TYR A 345 2.84 -12.09 -18.70
C TYR A 345 2.23 -12.62 -20.00
N THR A 346 2.92 -12.49 -21.12
CA THR A 346 2.35 -12.76 -22.46
C THR A 346 2.90 -13.98 -23.16
N ALA A 347 4.13 -14.38 -22.83
CA ALA A 347 4.93 -15.31 -23.63
C ALA A 347 4.97 -14.96 -25.14
N ASP A 348 4.91 -13.66 -25.49
CA ASP A 348 4.93 -13.18 -26.87
C ASP A 348 6.33 -13.33 -27.48
N ARG A 349 6.60 -14.55 -27.96
CA ARG A 349 7.90 -14.92 -28.54
C ARG A 349 8.18 -14.19 -29.85
N ALA A 350 7.17 -14.03 -30.71
CA ALA A 350 7.35 -13.36 -31.98
C ALA A 350 7.77 -11.90 -31.80
N TRP A 351 7.18 -11.20 -30.82
CA TRP A 351 7.61 -9.85 -30.48
C TRP A 351 9.03 -9.83 -29.91
N LEU A 352 9.35 -10.73 -28.97
CA LEU A 352 10.69 -10.82 -28.40
C LEU A 352 11.77 -11.05 -29.48
N ASP A 353 11.55 -12.00 -30.39
CA ASP A 353 12.45 -12.29 -31.52
C ASP A 353 12.72 -11.02 -32.33
N SER A 354 11.68 -10.21 -32.58
CA SER A 354 11.78 -8.98 -33.36
C SER A 354 12.57 -7.87 -32.66
N GLU A 355 12.52 -7.81 -31.32
CA GLU A 355 13.19 -6.77 -30.53
C GLU A 355 14.52 -7.24 -29.92
N TRP A 356 14.87 -8.52 -30.01
CA TRP A 356 16.01 -9.11 -29.30
C TRP A 356 17.34 -8.40 -29.58
N SER A 357 17.55 -7.98 -30.82
CA SER A 357 18.75 -7.23 -31.21
C SER A 357 18.80 -5.84 -30.56
N ASN A 358 17.65 -5.16 -30.43
CA ASN A 358 17.53 -3.88 -29.74
C ASN A 358 17.70 -4.04 -28.22
N TYR A 359 17.12 -5.09 -27.64
CA TYR A 359 17.28 -5.46 -26.24
C TYR A 359 18.76 -5.68 -25.87
N LYS A 360 19.48 -6.51 -26.64
CA LYS A 360 20.92 -6.75 -26.44
C LYS A 360 21.74 -5.48 -26.53
N ARG A 361 21.44 -4.58 -27.47
CA ARG A 361 22.09 -3.26 -27.58
C ARG A 361 21.84 -2.39 -26.35
N GLY A 362 20.62 -2.38 -25.82
CA GLY A 362 20.30 -1.65 -24.58
C GLY A 362 21.02 -2.24 -23.37
N MET A 363 20.98 -3.56 -23.20
CA MET A 363 21.75 -4.26 -22.17
C MET A 363 23.25 -3.98 -22.27
N ALA A 364 23.82 -3.97 -23.48
CA ALA A 364 25.23 -3.61 -23.68
C ALA A 364 25.52 -2.16 -23.28
N PHE A 365 24.66 -1.20 -23.65
CA PHE A 365 24.82 0.20 -23.29
C PHE A 365 24.92 0.40 -21.77
N ILE A 366 24.01 -0.22 -21.00
CA ILE A 366 24.00 -0.05 -19.54
C ILE A 366 25.08 -0.88 -18.84
N THR A 367 25.34 -2.12 -19.29
CA THR A 367 26.34 -2.99 -18.65
C THR A 367 27.78 -2.55 -18.90
N ASN A 368 28.04 -1.77 -19.97
CA ASN A 368 29.34 -1.14 -20.21
C ASN A 368 29.68 -0.03 -19.20
N LYS A 369 28.71 0.37 -18.36
CA LYS A 369 28.90 1.35 -17.30
C LYS A 369 29.11 0.72 -15.93
N ILE A 370 29.16 -0.61 -15.85
CA ILE A 370 29.62 -1.31 -14.66
C ILE A 370 31.11 -1.01 -14.53
N ASP A 371 31.51 -0.37 -13.43
CA ASP A 371 32.88 0.06 -13.21
C ASP A 371 33.74 -1.01 -12.51
N GLY A 372 34.95 -0.62 -12.09
CA GLY A 372 35.90 -1.51 -11.42
C GLY A 372 35.41 -2.06 -10.07
N ASN A 373 34.39 -1.46 -9.46
CA ASN A 373 33.80 -1.92 -8.21
C ASN A 373 32.64 -2.92 -8.43
N ASN A 374 32.37 -3.30 -9.68
CA ASN A 374 31.22 -4.12 -10.08
C ASN A 374 29.86 -3.47 -9.77
N LEU A 375 29.81 -2.14 -9.72
CA LEU A 375 28.57 -1.38 -9.61
C LEU A 375 28.35 -0.57 -10.88
N LEU A 376 27.08 -0.34 -11.21
CA LEU A 376 26.70 0.60 -12.24
C LEU A 376 27.10 2.01 -11.80
N ASN A 377 27.97 2.65 -12.58
CA ASN A 377 28.28 4.06 -12.45
C ASN A 377 27.32 4.90 -13.31
N VAL A 378 26.34 5.50 -12.67
CA VAL A 378 25.31 6.34 -13.32
C VAL A 378 25.95 7.62 -13.84
N THR A 379 25.93 7.75 -15.17
CA THR A 379 26.48 8.91 -15.92
C THR A 379 25.40 9.71 -16.62
N ARG A 380 24.20 9.14 -16.75
CA ARG A 380 23.01 9.79 -17.27
C ARG A 380 22.05 10.04 -16.12
N THR A 381 22.13 11.26 -15.57
CA THR A 381 21.62 11.59 -14.23
C THR A 381 20.19 12.15 -14.22
N GLN A 382 19.49 12.21 -15.36
CA GLN A 382 18.06 12.56 -15.33
C GLN A 382 17.30 11.44 -14.62
N ASP A 383 16.55 11.80 -13.59
CA ASP A 383 15.72 10.87 -12.85
C ASP A 383 14.59 11.67 -12.20
N TRP A 384 13.45 11.01 -11.97
CA TRP A 384 12.29 11.71 -11.46
C TRP A 384 12.52 12.18 -10.01
N ALA A 385 12.25 13.48 -9.81
CA ALA A 385 12.13 14.17 -8.52
C ALA A 385 13.27 13.97 -7.50
N ARG A 386 14.46 13.57 -7.95
CA ARG A 386 15.55 13.14 -7.07
C ARG A 386 16.67 14.16 -6.95
N VAL A 387 17.18 14.35 -5.72
CA VAL A 387 18.44 15.03 -5.44
C VAL A 387 19.52 13.98 -5.17
N GLY A 388 20.70 14.11 -5.78
CA GLY A 388 21.83 13.21 -5.52
C GLY A 388 22.02 12.05 -6.51
N GLN A 389 21.29 12.03 -7.63
CA GLN A 389 21.46 11.04 -8.69
C GLN A 389 22.86 11.09 -9.33
N GLY A 390 23.41 9.92 -9.66
CA GLY A 390 24.75 9.76 -10.25
C GLY A 390 25.63 8.79 -9.45
N GLY A 391 26.76 8.39 -10.05
CA GLY A 391 27.70 7.47 -9.40
C GLY A 391 27.12 6.07 -9.17
N GLU A 392 27.65 5.36 -8.18
CA GLU A 392 27.21 4.02 -7.79
C GLU A 392 25.88 4.06 -7.01
N ASN A 393 24.81 4.49 -7.69
CA ASN A 393 23.52 4.73 -7.08
C ASN A 393 22.76 3.41 -6.78
N ILE A 394 22.23 3.25 -5.57
CA ILE A 394 21.57 2.01 -5.14
C ILE A 394 20.30 1.69 -5.94
N SER A 395 19.47 2.68 -6.26
CA SER A 395 18.24 2.49 -7.06
C SER A 395 18.58 2.00 -8.47
N ALA A 396 19.58 2.61 -9.11
CA ALA A 396 20.05 2.18 -10.43
C ALA A 396 20.67 0.78 -10.42
N ASN A 397 21.44 0.44 -9.38
CA ASN A 397 22.02 -0.90 -9.23
C ASN A 397 20.97 -1.98 -8.95
N ALA A 398 19.95 -1.69 -8.14
CA ALA A 398 18.82 -2.60 -7.91
C ALA A 398 18.02 -2.84 -9.20
N LEU A 399 17.79 -1.78 -9.99
CA LEU A 399 17.13 -1.90 -11.30
C LEU A 399 17.96 -2.71 -12.29
N LEU A 400 19.28 -2.46 -12.37
CA LEU A 400 20.16 -3.22 -13.27
C LEU A 400 20.23 -4.68 -12.85
N TYR A 401 20.27 -4.98 -11.55
CA TYR A 401 20.19 -6.34 -11.04
C TYR A 401 18.89 -7.03 -11.53
N GLY A 402 17.73 -6.38 -11.37
CA GLY A 402 16.46 -6.89 -11.88
C GLY A 402 16.47 -7.12 -13.39
N ALA A 403 16.97 -6.14 -14.16
CA ALA A 403 17.07 -6.23 -15.62
C ALA A 403 18.02 -7.35 -16.09
N LEU A 404 19.14 -7.58 -15.41
CA LEU A 404 20.06 -8.68 -15.71
C LEU A 404 19.42 -10.05 -15.42
N LYS A 405 18.68 -10.17 -14.31
CA LYS A 405 17.95 -11.40 -13.98
C LYS A 405 16.85 -11.70 -15.00
N GLY A 406 16.03 -10.71 -15.34
CA GLY A 406 15.00 -10.82 -16.38
C GLY A 406 15.61 -11.10 -17.75
N GLY A 407 16.67 -10.39 -18.12
CA GLY A 407 17.40 -10.58 -19.36
C GLY A 407 18.01 -11.98 -19.47
N ALA A 408 18.55 -12.54 -18.39
CA ALA A 408 19.06 -13.91 -18.41
C ALA A 408 17.96 -14.93 -18.72
N THR A 409 16.74 -14.73 -18.21
CA THR A 409 15.58 -15.55 -18.59
C THR A 409 15.24 -15.38 -20.07
N LEU A 410 15.21 -14.16 -20.60
CA LEU A 410 14.97 -13.92 -22.03
C LEU A 410 16.06 -14.53 -22.92
N ALA A 411 17.34 -14.46 -22.51
CA ALA A 411 18.43 -15.10 -23.22
C ALA A 411 18.27 -16.62 -23.30
N MET A 412 17.78 -17.26 -22.23
CA MET A 412 17.45 -18.70 -22.26
C MET A 412 16.30 -19.00 -23.24
N VAL A 413 15.27 -18.15 -23.28
CA VAL A 413 14.19 -18.25 -24.26
C VAL A 413 14.74 -18.16 -25.69
N GLU A 414 15.66 -17.24 -25.93
CA GLU A 414 16.35 -17.03 -27.20
C GLU A 414 17.42 -18.09 -27.53
N GLY A 415 17.61 -19.09 -26.67
CA GLY A 415 18.59 -20.16 -26.86
C GLY A 415 20.04 -19.74 -26.63
N ASP A 416 20.29 -18.58 -26.03
CA ASP A 416 21.62 -18.03 -25.73
C ASP A 416 22.00 -18.27 -24.26
N SER A 417 22.33 -19.53 -23.95
CA SER A 417 22.70 -19.94 -22.58
C SER A 417 24.01 -19.30 -22.10
N ALA A 418 24.92 -18.96 -23.00
CA ALA A 418 26.17 -18.28 -22.67
C ALA A 418 25.93 -16.84 -22.22
N LEU A 419 25.06 -16.10 -22.94
CA LEU A 419 24.66 -14.75 -22.54
C LEU A 419 23.86 -14.76 -21.24
N ALA A 420 22.96 -15.74 -21.07
CA ALA A 420 22.23 -15.93 -19.81
C ALA A 420 23.19 -16.14 -18.62
N ALA A 421 24.21 -16.99 -18.78
CA ALA A 421 25.23 -17.20 -17.76
C ALA A 421 26.04 -15.92 -17.48
N SER A 422 26.42 -15.17 -18.52
CA SER A 422 27.15 -13.90 -18.39
C SER A 422 26.36 -12.86 -17.60
N TRP A 423 25.09 -12.67 -17.92
CA TRP A 423 24.23 -11.71 -17.21
C TRP A 423 23.92 -12.15 -15.77
N ASN A 424 23.74 -13.44 -15.52
CA ASN A 424 23.64 -13.96 -14.16
C ASN A 424 24.91 -13.71 -13.33
N ALA A 425 26.10 -13.87 -13.93
CA ALA A 425 27.36 -13.57 -13.26
C ALA A 425 27.50 -12.08 -12.92
N LYS A 426 27.12 -11.18 -13.85
CA LYS A 426 27.09 -9.73 -13.58
C LYS A 426 26.10 -9.37 -12.46
N ALA A 427 24.90 -9.97 -12.45
CA ALA A 427 23.92 -9.76 -11.40
C ALA A 427 24.46 -10.20 -10.03
N ALA A 428 25.13 -11.36 -9.96
CA ALA A 428 25.77 -11.83 -8.73
C ALA A 428 26.88 -10.88 -8.24
N ALA A 429 27.69 -10.34 -9.16
CA ALA A 429 28.73 -9.38 -8.84
C ALA A 429 28.16 -8.06 -8.29
N ILE A 430 27.12 -7.49 -8.93
CA ILE A 430 26.41 -6.30 -8.45
C ILE A 430 25.81 -6.54 -7.07
N LYS A 431 25.16 -7.69 -6.86
CA LYS A 431 24.61 -8.07 -5.56
C LYS A 431 25.68 -8.09 -4.47
N SER A 432 26.83 -8.72 -4.73
CA SER A 432 27.94 -8.75 -3.79
C SER A 432 28.48 -7.35 -3.50
N ALA A 433 28.72 -6.55 -4.54
CA ALA A 433 29.27 -5.20 -4.41
C ALA A 433 28.33 -4.24 -3.66
N ALA A 434 27.04 -4.23 -3.98
CA ALA A 434 26.06 -3.36 -3.31
C ALA A 434 25.97 -3.67 -1.81
N ASN A 435 25.99 -4.96 -1.45
CA ASN A 435 25.99 -5.41 -0.05
C ASN A 435 27.28 -5.12 0.70
N SER A 436 28.41 -5.00 0.01
CA SER A 436 29.70 -4.70 0.61
C SER A 436 30.00 -3.20 0.70
N LEU A 437 29.56 -2.41 -0.29
CA LEU A 437 30.01 -1.03 -0.48
C LEU A 437 28.94 0.00 -0.14
N LEU A 438 27.65 -0.32 -0.35
CA LEU A 438 26.55 0.62 -0.13
C LEU A 438 25.79 0.36 1.17
N TRP A 439 25.95 -0.82 1.78
CA TRP A 439 25.28 -1.18 3.03
C TRP A 439 25.88 -0.43 4.23
N ASP A 440 25.04 0.25 5.01
CA ASP A 440 25.40 0.84 6.29
C ASP A 440 24.82 -0.01 7.43
N ALA A 441 25.68 -0.76 8.13
CA ALA A 441 25.25 -1.63 9.22
C ALA A 441 24.70 -0.87 10.43
N ALA A 442 25.13 0.38 10.68
CA ALA A 442 24.65 1.17 11.80
C ALA A 442 23.23 1.71 11.56
N LYS A 443 22.86 1.93 10.29
CA LYS A 443 21.51 2.31 9.90
C LYS A 443 20.63 1.12 9.51
N GLY A 444 21.23 -0.01 9.16
CA GLY A 444 20.52 -1.19 8.67
C GLY A 444 19.85 -0.96 7.31
N MET A 445 20.47 -0.13 6.46
CA MET A 445 19.95 0.31 5.17
C MET A 445 21.09 0.59 4.19
N TYR A 446 20.79 0.61 2.88
CA TYR A 446 21.72 1.07 1.86
C TYR A 446 21.73 2.60 1.77
N LYS A 447 22.92 3.17 1.61
CA LYS A 447 23.12 4.58 1.23
C LYS A 447 22.73 4.77 -0.24
N ASP A 448 22.31 5.99 -0.57
CA ASP A 448 21.93 6.36 -1.93
C ASP A 448 23.06 6.14 -2.95
N ASN A 449 24.27 6.51 -2.56
CA ASN A 449 25.54 6.27 -3.25
C ASN A 449 26.68 6.34 -2.20
N PRO A 450 27.94 5.97 -2.52
CA PRO A 450 29.02 5.86 -1.53
C PRO A 450 29.29 7.13 -0.71
N THR A 451 29.01 8.31 -1.31
CA THR A 451 29.29 9.61 -0.69
C THR A 451 28.06 10.25 -0.04
N SER A 452 26.88 9.62 -0.17
CA SER A 452 25.62 10.21 0.27
C SER A 452 25.30 9.91 1.72
N GLY A 453 24.71 10.89 2.41
CA GLY A 453 24.07 10.71 3.72
C GLY A 453 22.60 10.31 3.64
N LEU A 454 22.04 10.21 2.43
CA LEU A 454 20.65 9.83 2.17
C LEU A 454 20.48 8.31 2.18
N TYR A 455 19.41 7.84 2.81
CA TYR A 455 18.93 6.46 2.75
C TYR A 455 17.61 6.49 2.00
N PRO A 456 17.64 6.31 0.67
CA PRO A 456 16.49 6.62 -0.18
C PRO A 456 15.40 5.56 -0.01
N GLN A 457 14.14 5.98 -0.13
CA GLN A 457 12.99 5.07 -0.09
C GLN A 457 13.01 4.15 -1.31
N ASP A 458 13.17 4.71 -2.50
CA ASP A 458 13.11 3.98 -3.77
C ASP A 458 14.15 2.85 -3.84
N GLY A 459 15.43 3.16 -3.65
CA GLY A 459 16.52 2.22 -3.87
C GLY A 459 16.61 1.14 -2.81
N ASN A 460 16.26 1.45 -1.55
CA ASN A 460 16.14 0.42 -0.51
C ASN A 460 14.94 -0.51 -0.79
N SER A 461 13.82 0.05 -1.27
CA SER A 461 12.65 -0.74 -1.63
C SER A 461 12.93 -1.66 -2.82
N LEU A 462 13.52 -1.13 -3.89
CA LEU A 462 13.90 -1.90 -5.08
C LEU A 462 14.93 -2.99 -4.75
N ALA A 463 15.87 -2.72 -3.84
CA ALA A 463 16.84 -3.70 -3.40
C ALA A 463 16.19 -4.90 -2.71
N VAL A 464 15.15 -4.69 -1.92
CA VAL A 464 14.37 -5.79 -1.31
C VAL A 464 13.47 -6.45 -2.35
N TRP A 465 12.69 -5.67 -3.10
CA TRP A 465 11.71 -6.16 -4.07
C TRP A 465 12.36 -7.07 -5.13
N TYR A 466 13.48 -6.66 -5.72
CA TYR A 466 14.17 -7.49 -6.70
C TYR A 466 15.13 -8.51 -6.09
N GLY A 467 15.31 -8.53 -4.76
CA GLY A 467 16.18 -9.49 -4.09
C GLY A 467 17.68 -9.20 -4.29
N LEU A 468 18.06 -7.93 -4.41
CA LEU A 468 19.45 -7.48 -4.31
C LEU A 468 19.98 -7.66 -2.88
N SER A 469 19.14 -7.53 -1.85
CA SER A 469 19.54 -7.86 -0.47
C SER A 469 19.99 -9.31 -0.36
N ASP A 470 21.05 -9.56 0.42
CA ASP A 470 21.69 -10.88 0.54
C ASP A 470 21.13 -11.76 1.67
N SER A 471 20.20 -11.24 2.48
CA SER A 471 19.58 -12.00 3.57
C SER A 471 18.20 -11.46 3.96
N THR A 472 17.36 -12.36 4.47
CA THR A 472 16.06 -12.02 5.06
C THR A 472 16.19 -11.02 6.22
N ALA A 473 17.27 -11.13 7.02
CA ALA A 473 17.55 -10.20 8.10
C ALA A 473 17.78 -8.77 7.60
N LYS A 474 18.54 -8.58 6.52
CA LYS A 474 18.71 -7.26 5.89
C LYS A 474 17.40 -6.74 5.31
N SER A 475 16.62 -7.59 4.62
CA SER A 475 15.30 -7.18 4.11
C SER A 475 14.40 -6.68 5.24
N LYS A 476 14.27 -7.44 6.34
CA LYS A 476 13.50 -7.01 7.52
C LYS A 476 14.04 -5.73 8.16
N SER A 477 15.36 -5.58 8.24
CA SER A 477 16.02 -4.36 8.73
C SER A 477 15.68 -3.14 7.87
N ILE A 478 15.71 -3.28 6.54
CA ILE A 478 15.33 -2.22 5.61
C ILE A 478 13.88 -1.83 5.80
N ILE A 479 12.96 -2.81 5.86
CA ILE A 479 11.54 -2.54 6.07
C ILE A 479 11.27 -1.81 7.40
N ALA A 480 11.96 -2.23 8.48
CA ALA A 480 11.89 -1.54 9.76
C ALA A 480 12.47 -0.10 9.70
N GLY A 481 13.52 0.12 8.89
CA GLY A 481 14.10 1.43 8.63
C GLY A 481 13.13 2.35 7.86
N LEU A 482 12.53 1.85 6.77
CA LEU A 482 11.55 2.57 5.96
C LEU A 482 10.30 2.94 6.78
N GLY A 483 9.85 2.05 7.67
CA GLY A 483 8.74 2.29 8.59
C GLY A 483 8.91 3.51 9.50
N LYS A 484 10.14 3.99 9.71
CA LYS A 484 10.41 5.20 10.51
C LYS A 484 10.02 6.50 9.80
N ASN A 485 9.84 6.46 8.48
CA ASN A 485 9.49 7.63 7.66
C ASN A 485 7.97 7.75 7.42
N TRP A 486 7.16 6.95 8.12
CA TRP A 486 5.72 6.91 7.95
C TRP A 486 5.03 8.10 8.62
N GLY A 487 4.13 8.73 7.87
CA GLY A 487 3.21 9.74 8.37
C GLY A 487 1.76 9.33 8.15
N ILE A 488 0.86 10.32 8.26
CA ILE A 488 -0.59 10.15 8.14
C ILE A 488 -1.01 9.39 6.89
N TYR A 489 -0.49 9.88 5.77
CA TYR A 489 -0.90 9.48 4.44
C TYR A 489 0.05 8.41 3.87
N GLY A 490 0.85 7.77 4.73
CA GLY A 490 1.81 6.72 4.39
C GLY A 490 3.27 7.19 4.41
N PRO A 491 4.19 6.47 3.75
CA PRO A 491 5.61 6.72 3.83
C PRO A 491 5.99 8.02 3.12
N THR A 492 6.66 8.91 3.86
CA THR A 492 7.32 10.07 3.28
C THR A 492 8.58 9.65 2.53
N THR A 493 8.88 10.35 1.45
CA THR A 493 9.99 10.07 0.54
C THR A 493 11.15 11.04 0.83
N PRO A 494 12.24 10.59 1.51
CA PRO A 494 13.33 11.47 1.91
C PRO A 494 14.01 12.16 0.72
N GLU A 495 14.19 11.43 -0.38
CA GLU A 495 14.78 11.92 -1.64
C GLU A 495 13.91 12.94 -2.38
N TRP A 496 12.66 13.13 -1.94
CA TRP A 496 11.70 14.08 -2.50
C TRP A 496 11.14 15.05 -1.45
N GLY A 497 11.96 15.41 -0.46
CA GLY A 497 11.64 16.49 0.49
C GLY A 497 10.48 16.18 1.44
N GLY A 498 10.21 14.92 1.72
CA GLY A 498 9.24 14.48 2.74
C GLY A 498 7.78 14.43 2.28
N ASN A 499 7.50 14.64 0.99
CA ASN A 499 6.18 14.32 0.42
C ASN A 499 5.97 12.81 0.39
N VAL A 500 4.72 12.36 0.28
CA VAL A 500 4.38 10.95 0.05
C VAL A 500 4.36 10.71 -1.46
N SER A 501 5.33 9.96 -1.97
CA SER A 501 5.34 9.47 -3.34
C SER A 501 4.62 8.12 -3.44
N PRO A 502 3.48 8.01 -4.13
CA PRO A 502 2.88 6.71 -4.41
C PRO A 502 3.73 5.87 -5.37
N PHE A 503 4.66 6.46 -6.11
CA PHE A 503 5.61 5.72 -6.96
C PHE A 503 6.65 4.99 -6.11
N ALA A 504 7.42 5.71 -5.28
CA ALA A 504 8.39 5.11 -4.36
C ALA A 504 7.69 4.29 -3.27
N GLY A 505 6.54 4.76 -2.77
CA GLY A 505 5.66 4.03 -1.86
C GLY A 505 5.11 2.74 -2.47
N GLY A 506 4.84 2.71 -3.78
CA GLY A 506 4.48 1.48 -4.50
C GLY A 506 5.63 0.47 -4.56
N MET A 507 6.88 0.94 -4.69
CA MET A 507 8.07 0.07 -4.59
C MET A 507 8.22 -0.46 -3.16
N GLU A 508 8.04 0.39 -2.14
CA GLU A 508 8.06 -0.02 -0.74
C GLU A 508 6.97 -1.05 -0.43
N LEU A 509 5.78 -0.89 -0.99
CA LEU A 509 4.68 -1.83 -0.84
C LEU A 509 5.07 -3.24 -1.34
N ASN A 510 5.67 -3.32 -2.54
CA ASN A 510 6.19 -4.58 -3.07
C ASN A 510 7.32 -5.16 -2.20
N ALA A 511 8.20 -4.31 -1.68
CA ALA A 511 9.27 -4.71 -0.78
C ALA A 511 8.74 -5.31 0.54
N ARG A 512 7.67 -4.75 1.10
CA ARG A 512 7.04 -5.26 2.33
C ARG A 512 6.48 -6.65 2.16
N PHE A 513 5.70 -6.90 1.11
CA PHE A 513 5.23 -8.25 0.79
C PHE A 513 6.39 -9.22 0.55
N THR A 514 7.41 -8.80 -0.20
CA THR A 514 8.63 -9.60 -0.43
C THR A 514 9.35 -9.98 0.89
N ALA A 515 9.30 -9.10 1.90
CA ALA A 515 9.87 -9.33 3.22
C ALA A 515 8.94 -10.10 4.19
N ASN A 516 7.74 -10.49 3.76
CA ASN A 516 6.66 -11.07 4.58
C ASN A 516 6.18 -10.12 5.70
N ASP A 517 6.17 -8.81 5.44
CA ASP A 517 5.60 -7.79 6.32
C ASP A 517 4.17 -7.41 5.87
N ASP A 518 3.30 -8.42 5.86
CA ASP A 518 1.96 -8.34 5.26
C ASP A 518 1.07 -7.30 5.94
N TYR A 519 1.12 -7.22 7.28
CA TYR A 519 0.27 -6.32 8.05
C TYR A 519 0.54 -4.85 7.73
N THR A 520 1.81 -4.45 7.73
CA THR A 520 2.14 -3.06 7.41
C THR A 520 1.96 -2.79 5.92
N ALA A 521 2.16 -3.76 5.03
CA ALA A 521 1.84 -3.59 3.60
C ALA A 521 0.36 -3.20 3.42
N LEU A 522 -0.57 -3.92 4.07
CA LEU A 522 -1.99 -3.62 4.04
C LEU A 522 -2.32 -2.27 4.69
N ASP A 523 -1.67 -1.93 5.80
CA ASP A 523 -1.83 -0.62 6.45
C ASP A 523 -1.37 0.53 5.54
N GLN A 524 -0.26 0.35 4.81
CA GLN A 524 0.20 1.32 3.81
C GLN A 524 -0.87 1.55 2.74
N ILE A 525 -1.47 0.46 2.24
CA ILE A 525 -2.54 0.51 1.24
C ILE A 525 -3.70 1.36 1.76
N ARG A 526 -4.17 1.07 2.96
CA ARG A 526 -5.31 1.77 3.59
C ARG A 526 -5.00 3.25 3.84
N ARG A 527 -3.78 3.61 4.26
CA ARG A 527 -3.40 5.01 4.52
C ARG A 527 -3.26 5.84 3.26
N THR A 528 -2.39 5.43 2.34
CA THR A 528 -2.04 6.26 1.18
C THR A 528 -3.15 6.23 0.13
N TRP A 529 -3.59 5.04 -0.26
CA TRP A 529 -4.57 4.89 -1.32
C TRP A 529 -6.00 5.03 -0.83
N GLY A 530 -6.28 4.65 0.42
CA GLY A 530 -7.55 4.98 1.05
C GLY A 530 -7.76 6.49 1.16
N HIS A 531 -6.73 7.27 1.53
CA HIS A 531 -6.81 8.74 1.50
C HIS A 531 -7.14 9.27 0.10
N MET A 532 -6.37 8.89 -0.93
CA MET A 532 -6.62 9.36 -2.30
C MET A 532 -8.04 9.03 -2.78
N LEU A 533 -8.58 7.87 -2.39
CA LEU A 533 -9.90 7.42 -2.80
C LEU A 533 -11.05 8.11 -2.04
N THR A 534 -10.85 8.42 -0.76
CA THR A 534 -11.90 8.98 0.11
C THR A 534 -11.88 10.49 0.22
N SER A 535 -10.76 11.13 -0.13
CA SER A 535 -10.59 12.57 -0.03
C SER A 535 -11.58 13.35 -0.90
N ASP A 536 -12.16 14.42 -0.33
CA ASP A 536 -13.13 15.29 -1.01
C ASP A 536 -12.54 16.15 -2.13
N ILE A 537 -11.21 16.30 -2.15
CA ILE A 537 -10.50 17.03 -3.20
C ILE A 537 -10.10 16.13 -4.37
N GLY A 538 -10.23 14.81 -4.22
CA GLY A 538 -9.87 13.82 -5.23
C GLY A 538 -11.00 13.48 -6.19
N THR A 539 -10.71 12.54 -7.09
CA THR A 539 -11.67 12.01 -8.06
C THR A 539 -12.62 10.98 -7.47
N LYS A 540 -12.24 10.37 -6.34
CA LYS A 540 -12.91 9.23 -5.69
C LYS A 540 -13.04 7.98 -6.57
N SER A 541 -12.17 7.85 -7.59
CA SER A 541 -12.16 6.70 -8.50
C SER A 541 -10.79 6.33 -9.06
N THR A 542 -9.77 7.17 -8.85
CA THR A 542 -8.42 7.01 -9.43
C THR A 542 -7.32 7.48 -8.47
N PHE A 543 -6.06 7.15 -8.78
CA PHE A 543 -4.92 7.48 -7.94
C PHE A 543 -4.05 8.61 -8.49
N TRP A 544 -3.58 9.45 -7.56
CA TRP A 544 -2.93 10.72 -7.84
C TRP A 544 -1.44 10.55 -8.04
N GLU A 545 -0.84 11.46 -8.80
CA GLU A 545 0.58 11.44 -9.09
C GLU A 545 1.46 11.66 -7.85
N GLY A 546 1.02 12.44 -6.86
CA GLY A 546 1.76 12.62 -5.61
C GLY A 546 0.95 13.26 -4.50
N VAL A 547 1.31 12.97 -3.24
CA VAL A 547 0.60 13.44 -2.06
C VAL A 547 1.58 14.22 -1.18
N LYS A 548 1.16 15.38 -0.67
CA LYS A 548 1.96 16.13 0.31
C LYS A 548 1.94 15.41 1.66
N ALA A 549 2.89 15.73 2.53
CA ALA A 549 2.86 15.25 3.91
C ALA A 549 1.56 15.65 4.66
N ASP A 550 0.90 16.73 4.24
CA ASP A 550 -0.39 17.21 4.76
C ASP A 550 -1.62 16.61 4.06
N GLY A 551 -1.44 15.68 3.13
CA GLY A 551 -2.53 15.01 2.39
C GLY A 551 -3.02 15.78 1.17
N GLY A 552 -2.51 16.99 0.93
CA GLY A 552 -2.84 17.78 -0.25
C GLY A 552 -2.12 17.31 -1.52
N LEU A 553 -2.38 18.00 -2.64
CA LEU A 553 -1.75 17.72 -3.94
C LEU A 553 -0.30 18.26 -3.98
N ALA A 554 0.69 17.39 -4.18
CA ALA A 554 2.12 17.71 -4.20
C ALA A 554 2.64 18.52 -5.40
N TYR A 555 2.19 18.22 -6.62
CA TYR A 555 2.50 18.96 -7.85
C TYR A 555 1.58 20.16 -7.98
N GLY A 556 2.12 21.36 -7.72
CA GLY A 556 1.34 22.57 -7.46
C GLY A 556 0.17 22.86 -8.42
N GLY A 557 -0.98 23.21 -7.84
CA GLY A 557 -2.17 23.66 -8.57
C GLY A 557 -2.84 22.54 -9.37
N SER A 558 -3.61 22.94 -10.38
CA SER A 558 -4.35 22.05 -11.27
C SER A 558 -3.48 21.24 -12.24
N PHE A 559 -2.15 21.40 -12.18
CA PHE A 559 -1.20 20.65 -13.00
C PHE A 559 -1.05 19.19 -12.55
N MET A 560 -1.20 18.90 -11.25
CA MET A 560 -1.20 17.54 -10.72
C MET A 560 -2.11 16.61 -11.53
N SER A 561 -1.65 15.42 -11.93
CA SER A 561 -2.55 14.37 -12.44
C SER A 561 -3.22 13.62 -11.29
N LEU A 562 -4.55 13.46 -11.33
CA LEU A 562 -5.30 12.63 -10.38
C LEU A 562 -5.64 11.23 -10.93
N ALA A 563 -5.14 10.90 -12.12
CA ALA A 563 -5.14 9.55 -12.69
C ALA A 563 -3.76 9.25 -13.26
N HIS A 564 -2.86 8.74 -12.42
CA HIS A 564 -1.45 8.49 -12.75
C HIS A 564 -1.04 7.04 -12.49
N GLY A 565 -0.49 6.38 -13.50
CA GLY A 565 -0.36 4.92 -13.56
C GLY A 565 0.69 4.39 -12.59
N TRP A 566 1.68 5.20 -12.27
CA TRP A 566 2.74 4.86 -11.32
C TRP A 566 2.25 4.71 -9.87
N SER A 567 1.00 5.08 -9.59
CA SER A 567 0.39 5.11 -8.25
C SER A 567 -0.53 3.90 -8.04
N THR A 568 -0.41 2.87 -8.88
CA THR A 568 -1.41 1.79 -8.95
C THR A 568 -0.94 0.45 -8.39
N ALA A 569 0.22 0.44 -7.71
CA ALA A 569 0.81 -0.75 -7.11
C ALA A 569 -0.17 -1.64 -6.31
N PRO A 570 -1.13 -1.10 -5.51
CA PRO A 570 -2.07 -1.94 -4.77
C PRO A 570 -2.87 -2.91 -5.63
N THR A 571 -3.25 -2.53 -6.86
CA THR A 571 -4.01 -3.44 -7.73
C THR A 571 -3.19 -4.69 -8.04
N SER A 572 -1.92 -4.52 -8.42
CA SER A 572 -1.02 -5.65 -8.65
C SER A 572 -0.68 -6.43 -7.38
N THR A 573 -0.38 -5.77 -6.26
CA THR A 573 0.06 -6.47 -5.04
C THR A 573 -1.10 -7.19 -4.34
N LEU A 574 -2.33 -6.66 -4.40
CA LEU A 574 -3.51 -7.36 -3.92
C LEU A 574 -3.77 -8.63 -4.74
N THR A 575 -3.56 -8.61 -6.06
CA THR A 575 -3.69 -9.81 -6.90
C THR A 575 -2.52 -10.78 -6.73
N PHE A 576 -1.29 -10.29 -6.77
CA PHE A 576 -0.10 -11.13 -6.84
C PHE A 576 0.34 -11.61 -5.45
N ASP A 577 0.17 -10.81 -4.41
CA ASP A 577 0.69 -11.11 -3.07
C ASP A 577 -0.44 -11.49 -2.12
N VAL A 578 -1.49 -10.68 -1.99
CA VAL A 578 -2.59 -10.97 -1.05
C VAL A 578 -3.44 -12.18 -1.49
N LEU A 579 -3.98 -12.14 -2.72
CA LEU A 579 -4.55 -13.35 -3.33
C LEU A 579 -3.46 -14.40 -3.57
N GLY A 580 -2.22 -13.95 -3.76
CA GLY A 580 -1.05 -14.82 -3.89
C GLY A 580 -0.83 -15.38 -5.29
N THR A 581 -1.59 -14.93 -6.30
CA THR A 581 -1.61 -15.55 -7.62
C THR A 581 -0.88 -14.71 -8.65
N ALA A 582 0.23 -15.19 -9.18
CA ALA A 582 1.01 -14.49 -10.20
C ALA A 582 1.67 -15.45 -11.19
N PRO A 583 1.84 -15.07 -12.48
CA PRO A 583 2.71 -15.78 -13.39
C PRO A 583 4.17 -15.67 -12.92
N GLU A 584 4.93 -16.71 -13.16
CA GLU A 584 6.36 -16.79 -12.83
C GLU A 584 7.19 -16.72 -14.12
N SER A 585 8.48 -16.40 -14.00
CA SER A 585 9.33 -16.07 -15.16
C SER A 585 9.49 -17.20 -16.19
N ALA A 586 9.33 -18.47 -15.79
CA ALA A 586 9.31 -19.58 -16.72
C ALA A 586 7.94 -19.68 -17.40
N THR A 587 7.91 -19.76 -18.73
CA THR A 587 6.66 -19.80 -19.50
C THR A 587 5.73 -20.92 -19.03
N GLY A 588 4.48 -20.57 -18.76
CA GLY A 588 3.46 -21.51 -18.25
C GLY A 588 3.54 -21.79 -16.75
N THR A 589 4.49 -21.19 -16.03
CA THR A 589 4.58 -21.36 -14.58
C THR A 589 3.85 -20.26 -13.82
N TYR A 590 3.29 -20.60 -12.67
CA TYR A 590 2.62 -19.65 -11.78
C TYR A 590 2.84 -20.00 -10.31
N ARG A 591 2.58 -19.04 -9.43
CA ARG A 591 2.51 -19.25 -7.98
C ARG A 591 1.10 -18.99 -7.47
N PHE A 592 0.73 -19.71 -6.41
CA PHE A 592 -0.36 -19.42 -5.50
C PHE A 592 0.20 -19.40 -4.07
N VAL A 593 0.74 -18.27 -3.63
CA VAL A 593 1.38 -18.08 -2.32
C VAL A 593 0.75 -16.85 -1.66
N PRO A 594 -0.35 -17.02 -0.91
CA PRO A 594 -1.08 -15.91 -0.32
C PRO A 594 -0.35 -15.25 0.84
N HIS A 595 -0.45 -13.92 0.92
CA HIS A 595 -0.01 -13.07 2.03
C HIS A 595 -1.23 -12.46 2.73
N PRO A 596 -1.90 -13.17 3.67
CA PRO A 596 -3.21 -12.75 4.15
C PRO A 596 -3.18 -11.55 5.10
N GLY A 597 -2.06 -11.29 5.79
CA GLY A 597 -2.01 -10.24 6.82
C GLY A 597 -3.15 -10.34 7.84
N ASP A 598 -3.96 -9.29 7.96
CA ASP A 598 -5.13 -9.23 8.84
C ASP A 598 -6.45 -9.71 8.18
N LEU A 599 -6.43 -10.10 6.91
CA LEU A 599 -7.62 -10.48 6.15
C LEU A 599 -8.04 -11.93 6.43
N THR A 600 -9.35 -12.18 6.46
CA THR A 600 -9.92 -13.51 6.68
C THR A 600 -10.24 -14.23 5.38
N SER A 601 -10.38 -13.52 4.26
CA SER A 601 -10.56 -14.14 2.94
C SER A 601 -10.09 -13.26 1.80
N ALA A 602 -9.73 -13.90 0.68
CA ALA A 602 -9.62 -13.28 -0.62
C ALA A 602 -10.00 -14.25 -1.74
N GLU A 603 -10.51 -13.72 -2.84
CA GLU A 603 -10.78 -14.44 -4.07
C GLU A 603 -10.43 -13.61 -5.30
N GLY A 604 -10.10 -14.28 -6.39
CA GLY A 604 -9.85 -13.60 -7.65
C GLY A 604 -9.39 -14.51 -8.77
N ARG A 605 -8.97 -13.86 -9.85
CA ARG A 605 -8.54 -14.52 -11.08
C ARG A 605 -7.39 -13.77 -11.73
N ILE A 606 -6.44 -14.53 -12.27
CA ILE A 606 -5.55 -14.05 -13.34
C ILE A 606 -5.82 -14.87 -14.61
N THR A 607 -5.44 -14.33 -15.77
CA THR A 607 -5.61 -15.02 -17.05
C THR A 607 -4.28 -15.04 -17.78
N MET A 608 -3.68 -16.23 -17.82
CA MET A 608 -2.44 -16.50 -18.55
C MET A 608 -2.74 -16.86 -20.01
N PRO A 609 -1.73 -16.91 -20.90
CA PRO A 609 -1.91 -17.39 -22.27
C PRO A 609 -2.55 -18.79 -22.36
N GLN A 610 -2.32 -19.64 -21.35
CA GLN A 610 -2.90 -20.97 -21.24
C GLN A 610 -4.39 -20.97 -20.81
N GLY A 611 -4.88 -19.89 -20.22
CA GLY A 611 -6.24 -19.76 -19.71
C GLY A 611 -6.33 -19.13 -18.32
N ALA A 612 -7.55 -19.12 -17.77
CA ALA A 612 -7.82 -18.52 -16.46
C ALA A 612 -7.32 -19.40 -15.30
N ILE A 613 -6.69 -18.76 -14.32
CA ILE A 613 -6.39 -19.32 -13.00
C ILE A 613 -7.31 -18.64 -12.00
N ASN A 614 -8.23 -19.40 -11.40
CA ASN A 614 -9.07 -18.89 -10.31
C ASN A 614 -8.51 -19.38 -8.99
N ALA A 615 -8.42 -18.48 -8.03
CA ALA A 615 -7.95 -18.77 -6.70
C ALA A 615 -8.88 -18.12 -5.66
N SER A 616 -9.07 -18.81 -4.55
CA SER A 616 -9.66 -18.23 -3.35
C SER A 616 -9.07 -18.86 -2.12
N TRP A 617 -9.08 -18.13 -1.03
CA TRP A 617 -8.74 -18.65 0.28
C TRP A 617 -9.56 -17.98 1.37
N SER A 618 -9.77 -18.71 2.46
CA SER A 618 -10.36 -18.23 3.70
C SER A 618 -9.61 -18.84 4.88
N ARG A 619 -9.43 -18.05 5.93
CA ARG A 619 -8.90 -18.51 7.21
C ARG A 619 -9.85 -18.17 8.34
N ASP A 620 -9.85 -19.02 9.35
CA ASP A 620 -10.45 -18.73 10.64
C ASP A 620 -9.31 -18.60 11.67
N PRO A 621 -8.95 -17.36 12.05
CA PRO A 621 -7.92 -17.09 13.05
C PRO A 621 -8.18 -17.73 14.42
N ALA A 622 -9.45 -17.95 14.78
CA ALA A 622 -9.83 -18.50 16.08
C ALA A 622 -9.64 -20.01 16.14
N THR A 623 -9.91 -20.71 15.04
CA THR A 623 -9.72 -22.17 14.94
C THR A 623 -8.36 -22.57 14.35
N GLY A 624 -7.58 -21.62 13.83
CA GLY A 624 -6.29 -21.89 13.19
C GLY A 624 -6.46 -22.74 11.93
N THR A 625 -7.54 -22.51 11.19
CA THR A 625 -7.87 -23.26 9.97
C THR A 625 -7.76 -22.39 8.74
N TYR A 626 -7.43 -23.02 7.61
CA TYR A 626 -7.29 -22.40 6.31
C TYR A 626 -7.85 -23.32 5.24
N THR A 627 -8.58 -22.75 4.30
CA THR A 627 -9.08 -23.45 3.12
C THR A 627 -8.80 -22.59 1.90
N ALA A 628 -8.28 -23.20 0.85
CA ALA A 628 -8.08 -22.56 -0.44
C ALA A 628 -8.60 -23.43 -1.57
N HIS A 629 -9.08 -22.77 -2.61
CA HIS A 629 -9.47 -23.38 -3.87
C HIS A 629 -8.62 -22.79 -4.99
N LEU A 630 -8.08 -23.65 -5.83
CA LEU A 630 -7.26 -23.26 -6.97
C LEU A 630 -7.68 -24.05 -8.19
N THR A 631 -7.86 -23.37 -9.32
CA THR A 631 -8.07 -23.99 -10.62
C THR A 631 -7.04 -23.46 -11.59
N SER A 632 -6.39 -24.34 -12.36
CA SER A 632 -5.39 -23.97 -13.36
C SER A 632 -5.58 -24.74 -14.67
N PRO A 633 -5.32 -24.09 -15.83
CA PRO A 633 -5.57 -24.68 -17.13
C PRO A 633 -4.43 -25.60 -17.58
N SER A 634 -4.69 -26.44 -18.58
CA SER A 634 -3.69 -27.30 -19.21
C SER A 634 -2.47 -26.51 -19.70
N GLY A 635 -1.29 -27.13 -19.65
CA GLY A 635 -0.04 -26.47 -20.06
C GLY A 635 0.54 -25.51 -19.02
N THR A 636 0.01 -25.53 -17.79
CA THR A 636 0.57 -24.79 -16.66
C THR A 636 1.30 -25.69 -15.67
N THR A 637 2.17 -25.10 -14.85
CA THR A 637 2.76 -25.76 -13.68
C THR A 637 2.83 -24.77 -12.53
N GLY A 638 2.28 -25.15 -11.38
CA GLY A 638 2.15 -24.28 -10.22
C GLY A 638 3.08 -24.62 -9.06
N ARG A 639 3.14 -23.70 -8.11
CA ARG A 639 3.48 -23.96 -6.71
C ARG A 639 2.44 -23.34 -5.78
N ILE A 640 2.12 -24.02 -4.68
CA ILE A 640 1.15 -23.55 -3.68
C ILE A 640 1.89 -23.30 -2.37
N GLY A 641 1.79 -22.09 -1.82
CA GLY A 641 2.23 -21.78 -0.47
C GLY A 641 1.05 -21.80 0.49
N VAL A 642 1.17 -22.55 1.58
CA VAL A 642 0.18 -22.58 2.67
C VAL A 642 0.77 -21.84 3.87
N PRO A 643 0.18 -20.71 4.30
CA PRO A 643 0.75 -19.87 5.35
C PRO A 643 0.69 -20.56 6.72
N LYS A 644 1.78 -20.46 7.48
CA LYS A 644 1.96 -21.05 8.81
C LYS A 644 1.49 -20.14 9.94
N PHE A 645 1.66 -18.82 9.78
CA PHE A 645 1.41 -17.84 10.83
C PHE A 645 2.14 -18.15 12.15
N GLY A 646 3.35 -18.71 12.06
CA GLY A 646 4.14 -19.15 13.22
C GLY A 646 3.66 -20.46 13.86
N GLY A 647 2.65 -21.14 13.30
CA GLY A 647 2.18 -22.45 13.74
C GLY A 647 2.82 -23.62 12.97
N ASP A 648 2.76 -24.81 13.57
CA ASP A 648 3.12 -26.08 12.92
C ASP A 648 1.89 -26.68 12.24
N ILE A 649 1.79 -26.47 10.94
CA ILE A 649 0.59 -26.80 10.18
C ILE A 649 0.59 -28.25 9.66
N SER A 650 -0.61 -28.83 9.57
CA SER A 650 -0.88 -30.01 8.73
C SER A 650 -1.63 -29.57 7.48
N VAL A 651 -1.26 -30.09 6.31
CA VAL A 651 -1.88 -29.73 5.01
C VAL A 651 -2.50 -30.96 4.36
N SER A 652 -3.72 -30.79 3.85
CA SER A 652 -4.39 -31.78 3.00
C SER A 652 -4.73 -31.18 1.63
N VAL A 653 -4.66 -32.01 0.59
CA VAL A 653 -5.04 -31.67 -0.78
C VAL A 653 -6.12 -32.65 -1.22
N ASN A 654 -7.28 -32.13 -1.65
CA ASN A 654 -8.44 -32.91 -2.05
C ASN A 654 -8.83 -33.98 -1.00
N GLY A 655 -8.74 -33.62 0.28
CA GLY A 655 -9.03 -34.51 1.42
C GLY A 655 -7.92 -35.48 1.83
N THR A 656 -6.81 -35.55 1.08
CA THR A 656 -5.66 -36.41 1.40
C THR A 656 -4.58 -35.61 2.13
N ALA A 657 -4.13 -36.09 3.30
CA ALA A 657 -3.04 -35.44 4.03
C ALA A 657 -1.71 -35.55 3.25
N VAL A 658 -1.13 -34.42 2.88
CA VAL A 658 0.12 -34.34 2.10
C VAL A 658 1.30 -33.82 2.92
N TRP A 659 1.04 -33.12 4.03
CA TRP A 659 2.07 -32.59 4.90
C TRP A 659 1.69 -32.75 6.36
N ARG A 660 2.58 -33.34 7.15
CA ARG A 660 2.44 -33.46 8.60
C ARG A 660 3.81 -33.65 9.23
N ASN A 661 4.10 -32.97 10.34
CA ASN A 661 5.34 -33.09 11.12
C ASN A 661 6.61 -32.98 10.26
N GLY A 662 6.65 -31.99 9.36
CA GLY A 662 7.80 -31.76 8.47
C GLY A 662 7.97 -32.81 7.35
N THR A 663 7.05 -33.77 7.24
CA THR A 663 7.13 -34.86 6.26
C THR A 663 6.10 -34.67 5.16
N PHE A 664 6.56 -34.83 3.92
CA PHE A 664 5.72 -34.80 2.71
C PHE A 664 5.29 -36.21 2.31
N THR A 665 4.00 -36.37 2.00
CA THR A 665 3.42 -37.57 1.40
C THR A 665 2.90 -37.20 0.00
N PRO A 666 3.46 -37.77 -1.08
CA PRO A 666 3.01 -37.50 -2.44
C PRO A 666 1.53 -37.81 -2.65
N THR A 667 0.88 -37.02 -3.51
CA THR A 667 -0.49 -37.25 -3.97
C THR A 667 -0.60 -36.91 -5.45
N SER A 668 -1.71 -37.28 -6.09
CA SER A 668 -1.93 -36.97 -7.49
C SER A 668 -1.90 -35.46 -7.74
N GLY A 669 -1.12 -35.02 -8.72
CA GLY A 669 -0.96 -33.61 -9.08
C GLY A 669 0.01 -32.81 -8.21
N ILE A 670 0.63 -33.38 -7.18
CA ILE A 670 1.64 -32.71 -6.33
C ILE A 670 2.85 -33.63 -6.17
N THR A 671 4.02 -33.21 -6.67
CA THR A 671 5.21 -34.10 -6.71
C THR A 671 6.23 -33.81 -5.60
N GLY A 672 6.12 -32.69 -4.91
CA GLY A 672 7.07 -32.32 -3.86
C GLY A 672 6.51 -31.33 -2.84
N ALA A 673 7.22 -31.17 -1.73
CA ALA A 673 6.98 -30.08 -0.80
C ALA A 673 8.26 -29.66 -0.07
N SER A 674 8.28 -28.41 0.40
CA SER A 674 9.31 -27.84 1.28
C SER A 674 8.65 -26.92 2.31
N GLN A 675 9.41 -26.42 3.28
CA GLN A 675 8.92 -25.38 4.20
C GLN A 675 10.01 -24.34 4.49
N ASP A 676 9.56 -23.15 4.88
CA ASP A 676 10.36 -22.16 5.58
C ASP A 676 9.64 -21.72 6.87
N ASP A 677 10.08 -20.60 7.46
CA ASP A 677 9.48 -20.06 8.69
C ASP A 677 8.01 -19.66 8.49
N ASN A 678 7.63 -19.25 7.28
CA ASN A 678 6.34 -18.64 6.98
C ASN A 678 5.37 -19.57 6.24
N TYR A 679 5.86 -20.53 5.46
CA TYR A 679 5.04 -21.35 4.57
C TYR A 679 5.44 -22.83 4.56
N VAL A 680 4.45 -23.67 4.23
CA VAL A 680 4.68 -24.97 3.57
C VAL A 680 4.42 -24.77 2.08
N TYR A 681 5.40 -25.09 1.24
CA TYR A 681 5.27 -25.03 -0.21
C TYR A 681 5.00 -26.42 -0.78
N LEU A 682 3.94 -26.56 -1.58
CA LEU A 682 3.68 -27.70 -2.44
C LEU A 682 4.19 -27.37 -3.85
N THR A 683 4.97 -28.27 -4.45
CA THR A 683 5.65 -28.07 -5.74
C THR A 683 5.30 -29.15 -6.75
N GLY A 684 5.56 -28.85 -8.03
CA GLY A 684 5.17 -29.70 -9.15
C GLY A 684 3.65 -29.84 -9.25
N VAL A 685 2.94 -28.73 -9.01
CA VAL A 685 1.48 -28.68 -9.06
C VAL A 685 1.05 -28.78 -10.52
N ALA A 686 0.43 -29.90 -10.90
CA ALA A 686 -0.06 -30.12 -12.25
C ALA A 686 -1.31 -29.25 -12.55
N PRO A 687 -1.70 -29.05 -13.82
CA PRO A 687 -2.99 -28.45 -14.16
C PRO A 687 -4.16 -29.18 -13.49
N GLY A 688 -5.14 -28.44 -12.97
CA GLY A 688 -6.34 -29.04 -12.41
C GLY A 688 -7.02 -28.19 -11.34
N SER A 689 -7.90 -28.83 -10.58
CA SER A 689 -8.64 -28.24 -9.47
C SER A 689 -8.16 -28.81 -8.14
N TYR A 690 -7.85 -27.93 -7.20
CA TYR A 690 -7.31 -28.27 -5.89
C TYR A 690 -8.12 -27.59 -4.79
N THR A 691 -8.54 -28.38 -3.81
CA THR A 691 -8.96 -27.89 -2.49
C THR A 691 -7.84 -28.17 -1.51
N VAL A 692 -7.21 -27.12 -1.01
CA VAL A 692 -6.11 -27.20 -0.04
C VAL A 692 -6.64 -26.77 1.31
N THR A 693 -6.57 -27.65 2.30
CA THR A 693 -6.96 -27.34 3.67
C THR A 693 -5.77 -27.44 4.59
N ALA A 694 -5.73 -26.59 5.61
CA ALA A 694 -4.72 -26.66 6.64
C ALA A 694 -5.29 -26.34 8.02
N THR A 695 -4.67 -26.94 9.02
CA THR A 695 -5.00 -26.81 10.44
C THR A 695 -3.73 -26.60 11.25
N GLY A 696 -3.84 -25.98 12.42
CA GLY A 696 -2.68 -25.70 13.27
C GLY A 696 -1.94 -24.43 12.83
N LEU A 697 -2.59 -23.58 12.04
CA LEU A 697 -2.07 -22.24 11.76
C LEU A 697 -1.98 -21.48 13.08
N GLY A 698 -0.92 -20.69 13.22
CA GLY A 698 -0.88 -19.70 14.28
C GLY A 698 -1.80 -18.52 13.96
N ASN A 699 -1.81 -17.54 14.88
CA ASN A 699 -2.51 -16.29 14.68
C ASN A 699 -1.73 -15.17 15.40
N PRO A 700 -0.62 -14.69 14.81
CA PRO A 700 0.17 -13.65 15.42
C PRO A 700 -0.68 -12.38 15.55
N SER A 701 -0.56 -11.70 16.68
CA SER A 701 -1.19 -10.39 16.84
C SER A 701 -0.67 -9.44 15.75
N PRO A 702 -1.53 -8.55 15.22
CA PRO A 702 -1.07 -7.46 14.39
C PRO A 702 0.08 -6.72 15.09
N PRO A 703 1.16 -6.36 14.37
CA PRO A 703 2.20 -5.50 14.92
C PRO A 703 1.60 -4.20 15.47
N ALA A 704 2.19 -3.64 16.52
CA ALA A 704 1.80 -2.33 17.02
C ALA A 704 1.93 -1.29 15.89
N ASP A 705 0.94 -0.41 15.77
CA ASP A 705 0.91 0.65 14.77
C ASP A 705 2.19 1.50 14.87
N PRO A 706 2.98 1.63 13.79
CA PRO A 706 4.16 2.48 13.77
C PRO A 706 3.80 3.92 14.19
N GLY A 707 4.38 4.38 15.32
CA GLY A 707 4.17 5.74 15.84
C GLY A 707 3.37 5.84 17.15
N THR A 708 3.08 4.73 17.84
CA THR A 708 2.30 4.73 19.12
C THR A 708 3.09 5.07 20.40
N GLY A 709 4.37 5.42 20.34
CA GLY A 709 5.17 5.77 21.56
C GLY A 709 4.57 6.89 22.44
N ALA A 710 4.90 6.92 23.73
CA ALA A 710 4.57 7.93 24.77
C ALA A 710 3.11 8.07 25.30
N LEU A 711 2.22 7.10 25.09
CA LEU A 711 0.92 7.08 25.76
C LEU A 711 1.06 6.55 27.20
N ARG A 712 0.43 7.20 28.19
CA ARG A 712 0.43 6.73 29.59
C ARG A 712 -0.31 5.38 29.73
N PRO A 713 0.13 4.47 30.62
CA PRO A 713 -0.66 3.27 30.95
C PRO A 713 -2.08 3.61 31.42
N GLY A 714 -3.04 2.73 31.16
CA GLY A 714 -4.45 2.91 31.54
C GLY A 714 -5.28 3.75 30.56
N PHE A 715 -4.90 3.80 29.28
CA PHE A 715 -5.63 4.49 28.21
C PHE A 715 -5.96 3.53 27.06
N THR A 716 -7.21 3.50 26.63
CA THR A 716 -7.71 2.65 25.54
C THR A 716 -8.16 3.49 24.35
N ARG A 717 -7.79 3.10 23.11
CA ARG A 717 -8.16 3.86 21.91
C ARG A 717 -9.67 3.94 21.75
N CYS A 718 -10.20 5.14 21.55
CA CYS A 718 -11.64 5.40 21.41
C CYS A 718 -12.03 5.99 20.05
N ALA A 719 -11.15 6.69 19.34
CA ALA A 719 -11.44 7.24 18.01
C ALA A 719 -10.15 7.66 17.26
N GLY A 720 -10.20 7.72 15.93
CA GLY A 720 -9.14 8.32 15.10
C GLY A 720 -9.25 9.84 15.01
N GLU A 721 -8.21 10.52 14.51
CA GLU A 721 -8.24 11.96 14.21
C GLU A 721 -9.42 12.31 13.28
N GLY A 722 -10.17 13.36 13.64
CA GLY A 722 -11.44 13.74 13.01
C GLY A 722 -12.67 13.01 13.55
N GLY A 723 -12.50 11.91 14.30
CA GLY A 723 -13.59 11.15 14.91
C GLY A 723 -14.11 11.73 16.24
N THR A 724 -15.03 11.02 16.89
CA THR A 724 -15.56 11.37 18.23
C THR A 724 -15.25 10.26 19.22
N CYS A 725 -14.53 10.61 20.29
CA CYS A 725 -14.24 9.72 21.41
C CYS A 725 -15.33 9.84 22.47
N THR A 726 -15.95 8.72 22.86
CA THR A 726 -17.01 8.67 23.88
C THR A 726 -16.49 8.03 25.17
N SER A 727 -16.84 8.61 26.32
CA SER A 727 -16.49 8.14 27.67
C SER A 727 -17.73 8.07 28.57
N SER A 728 -17.79 7.09 29.47
CA SER A 728 -18.78 7.11 30.55
C SER A 728 -18.30 7.99 31.70
N GLY A 729 -19.12 8.98 32.07
CA GLY A 729 -18.76 9.99 33.08
C GLY A 729 -17.62 10.91 32.65
N THR A 730 -17.02 11.58 33.63
CA THR A 730 -15.89 12.50 33.46
C THR A 730 -14.57 11.72 33.52
N ARG A 731 -13.82 11.69 32.41
CA ARG A 731 -12.55 10.94 32.28
C ARG A 731 -11.46 11.76 31.57
N SER A 732 -10.19 11.41 31.79
CA SER A 732 -9.09 11.92 30.98
C SER A 732 -9.12 11.27 29.58
N VAL A 733 -8.90 12.08 28.55
CA VAL A 733 -8.75 11.65 27.15
C VAL A 733 -7.42 12.19 26.64
N ALA A 734 -6.62 11.31 26.05
CA ALA A 734 -5.37 11.66 25.37
C ALA A 734 -5.63 11.78 23.87
N TYR A 735 -5.01 12.74 23.22
CA TYR A 735 -5.02 12.90 21.76
C TYR A 735 -3.59 13.07 21.28
N GLY A 736 -3.16 12.23 20.35
CA GLY A 736 -1.76 12.22 19.93
C GLY A 736 -1.35 11.00 19.13
N ALA A 737 -0.09 11.01 18.72
CA ALA A 737 0.66 9.88 18.17
C ALA A 737 2.15 10.14 18.44
N GLY A 738 2.79 9.30 19.25
CA GLY A 738 4.18 9.55 19.68
C GLY A 738 4.29 10.60 20.79
N ILE A 739 3.43 11.61 20.79
CA ILE A 739 3.32 12.72 21.74
C ILE A 739 1.83 13.03 21.91
N TYR A 740 1.36 13.22 23.14
CA TYR A 740 -0.06 13.35 23.47
C TYR A 740 -0.38 14.62 24.26
N THR A 741 -1.48 15.29 23.88
CA THR A 741 -2.17 16.26 24.73
C THR A 741 -3.30 15.56 25.47
N TYR A 742 -3.48 15.89 26.75
CA TYR A 742 -4.51 15.31 27.60
C TYR A 742 -5.53 16.37 27.98
N LYS A 743 -6.80 15.98 28.09
CA LYS A 743 -7.83 16.82 28.69
C LYS A 743 -8.89 15.97 29.39
N THR A 744 -9.63 16.59 30.28
CA THR A 744 -10.78 15.97 30.94
C THR A 744 -12.04 16.17 30.10
N VAL A 745 -12.82 15.11 29.91
CA VAL A 745 -14.03 15.08 29.08
C VAL A 745 -15.17 14.43 29.85
N THR A 746 -16.34 15.06 29.83
CA THR A 746 -17.60 14.44 30.26
C THR A 746 -18.40 14.01 29.04
N GLY A 747 -18.68 12.71 28.90
CA GLY A 747 -19.51 12.16 27.83
C GLY A 747 -18.78 11.93 26.50
N SER A 748 -18.45 12.97 25.73
CA SER A 748 -17.74 12.77 24.45
C SER A 748 -16.93 13.98 24.03
N THR A 749 -15.92 13.76 23.18
CA THR A 749 -15.11 14.83 22.60
C THR A 749 -14.68 14.54 21.17
N ALA A 750 -14.51 15.59 20.37
CA ALA A 750 -13.96 15.50 19.02
C ALA A 750 -12.45 15.28 19.08
N CYS A 751 -11.94 14.37 18.25
CA CYS A 751 -10.53 14.03 18.14
C CYS A 751 -9.80 14.94 17.15
N THR A 752 -9.69 16.22 17.49
CA THR A 752 -9.12 17.24 16.60
C THR A 752 -8.14 18.15 17.32
N ASN A 753 -7.23 18.79 16.57
CA ASN A 753 -6.28 19.75 17.11
C ASN A 753 -6.97 20.88 17.88
N ASP A 754 -8.05 21.43 17.31
CA ASP A 754 -8.83 22.49 17.93
C ASP A 754 -9.43 22.06 19.28
N SER A 755 -9.93 20.83 19.34
CA SER A 755 -10.52 20.31 20.58
C SER A 755 -9.49 20.11 21.69
N PHE A 756 -8.22 19.92 21.33
CA PHE A 756 -7.11 19.70 22.27
C PHE A 756 -6.13 20.88 22.36
N GLY A 757 -6.53 22.07 21.87
CA GLY A 757 -5.75 23.30 22.02
C GLY A 757 -4.47 23.38 21.18
N GLY A 758 -4.33 22.55 20.16
CA GLY A 758 -3.17 22.52 19.27
C GLY A 758 -2.86 21.12 18.73
N ASP A 759 -1.83 21.03 17.88
CA ASP A 759 -1.35 19.75 17.37
C ASP A 759 -0.22 19.20 18.27
N PRO A 760 -0.46 18.13 19.06
CA PRO A 760 0.59 17.54 19.89
C PRO A 760 1.68 16.83 19.10
N ALA A 761 1.42 16.45 17.85
CA ALA A 761 2.29 15.61 17.05
C ALA A 761 2.22 16.02 15.58
N SER A 762 2.80 17.20 15.29
CA SER A 762 2.78 17.80 13.95
C SER A 762 3.31 16.83 12.88
N ASN A 763 2.54 16.67 11.79
CA ASN A 763 2.79 15.77 10.67
C ASN A 763 2.54 14.26 10.93
N LEU A 764 1.89 13.89 12.05
CA LEU A 764 1.47 12.50 12.38
C LEU A 764 -0.05 12.40 12.56
N VAL A 765 -0.67 11.23 12.29
CA VAL A 765 -2.11 11.00 12.54
C VAL A 765 -2.26 10.75 14.00
N LYS A 766 -3.08 11.55 14.64
CA LYS A 766 -3.39 11.34 16.04
C LYS A 766 -4.56 10.37 16.17
N SER A 767 -4.68 9.80 17.35
CA SER A 767 -5.91 9.13 17.78
C SER A 767 -6.26 9.62 19.17
N CYS A 768 -7.53 9.55 19.52
CA CYS A 768 -7.95 9.68 20.90
C CYS A 768 -7.88 8.35 21.63
N TYR A 769 -7.52 8.43 22.90
CA TYR A 769 -7.53 7.35 23.86
C TYR A 769 -8.22 7.83 25.13
N VAL A 770 -9.11 7.02 25.70
CA VAL A 770 -9.85 7.33 26.93
C VAL A 770 -9.24 6.57 28.10
N ALA A 771 -9.10 7.23 29.25
CA ALA A 771 -8.60 6.61 30.47
C ALA A 771 -9.58 5.57 31.05
N ASP A 772 -9.04 4.57 31.73
CA ASP A 772 -9.80 3.63 32.54
C ASP A 772 -10.47 4.35 33.73
N ALA A 773 -11.55 3.76 34.27
CA ALA A 773 -12.23 4.30 35.43
C ALA A 773 -11.54 3.87 36.74
N GLY A 774 -11.54 4.75 37.75
CA GLY A 774 -11.00 4.45 39.08
C GLY A 774 -9.59 4.98 39.30
N GLY A 775 -8.77 4.23 40.05
CA GLY A 775 -7.39 4.58 40.44
C GLY A 775 -6.35 4.30 39.36
N PRO A 776 -5.07 4.68 39.58
CA PRO A 776 -3.99 4.32 38.67
C PRO A 776 -3.87 2.79 38.54
N PRO A 777 -3.49 2.26 37.36
CA PRO A 777 -3.28 0.81 37.21
C PRO A 777 -2.32 0.26 38.27
N GLY A 778 -2.75 -0.78 39.00
CA GLY A 778 -1.95 -1.45 40.03
C GLY A 778 -1.98 -0.82 41.42
N TYR A 779 -2.61 0.34 41.62
CA TYR A 779 -2.72 1.00 42.92
C TYR A 779 -4.00 0.59 43.66
N THR A 780 -3.95 0.54 45.00
CA THR A 780 -5.11 0.19 45.85
C THR A 780 -5.61 1.39 46.61
N ALA A 781 -6.93 1.62 46.62
CA ALA A 781 -7.54 2.71 47.36
C ALA A 781 -7.35 2.51 48.87
N CYS A 782 -6.78 3.51 49.56
CA CYS A 782 -6.58 3.47 51.01
C CYS A 782 -7.57 4.36 51.77
N ALA A 783 -8.09 5.42 51.16
CA ALA A 783 -9.17 6.22 51.72
C ALA A 783 -9.92 6.98 50.62
N ALA A 784 -11.24 7.12 50.78
CA ALA A 784 -12.04 8.01 49.95
C ALA A 784 -11.72 9.49 50.26
N GLU A 785 -12.11 10.39 49.36
CA GLU A 785 -12.01 11.83 49.56
C GLU A 785 -12.66 12.26 50.90
N GLY A 786 -11.92 13.02 51.70
CA GLY A 786 -12.27 13.43 53.06
C GLY A 786 -11.83 12.46 54.17
N GLY A 787 -11.29 11.28 53.82
CA GLY A 787 -10.69 10.34 54.78
C GLY A 787 -9.19 10.53 54.98
N THR A 788 -8.60 9.73 55.87
CA THR A 788 -7.15 9.69 56.11
C THR A 788 -6.60 8.34 55.68
N CYS A 789 -5.59 8.36 54.81
CA CYS A 789 -4.88 7.17 54.34
C CYS A 789 -3.68 6.89 55.24
N ALA A 790 -3.60 5.67 55.80
CA ALA A 790 -2.43 5.22 56.54
C ALA A 790 -1.33 4.78 55.55
N VAL A 791 -0.12 5.31 55.72
CA VAL A 791 1.00 5.17 54.79
C VAL A 791 2.16 4.45 55.51
N PRO A 792 2.22 3.11 55.46
CA PRO A 792 3.20 2.35 56.22
C PRO A 792 4.62 2.47 55.64
N GLY A 793 5.59 2.80 56.49
CA GLY A 793 7.01 2.93 56.14
C GLY A 793 7.45 4.34 55.72
N TYR A 794 8.61 4.44 55.06
CA TYR A 794 9.29 5.67 54.67
C TYR A 794 9.32 5.86 53.14
N ASN A 795 9.08 7.09 52.70
CA ASN A 795 9.04 7.60 51.33
C ASN A 795 8.06 6.85 50.42
N ARG A 796 6.79 6.72 50.82
CA ARG A 796 5.76 6.08 50.00
C ARG A 796 5.07 7.07 49.09
N ASP A 797 4.96 6.70 47.82
CA ASP A 797 4.09 7.40 46.88
C ASP A 797 2.62 7.24 47.27
N VAL A 798 1.86 8.32 47.26
CA VAL A 798 0.41 8.33 47.42
C VAL A 798 -0.18 9.05 46.24
N ALA A 799 -1.01 8.35 45.48
CA ALA A 799 -1.76 8.93 44.38
C ALA A 799 -3.13 9.39 44.88
N TYR A 800 -3.48 10.66 44.74
CA TYR A 800 -4.82 11.16 45.00
C TYR A 800 -5.48 11.57 43.69
N GLY A 801 -6.67 11.05 43.38
CA GLY A 801 -7.39 11.42 42.15
C GLY A 801 -8.43 10.41 41.67
N ALA A 802 -8.76 10.45 40.38
CA ALA A 802 -9.64 9.49 39.70
C ALA A 802 -9.52 9.57 38.16
N ASN A 803 -9.90 8.49 37.47
CA ASN A 803 -10.19 8.41 36.03
C ASN A 803 -9.09 8.98 35.11
N GLY A 804 -7.82 8.64 35.43
CA GLY A 804 -6.64 9.04 34.66
C GLY A 804 -6.02 10.38 35.06
N ASN A 805 -6.54 11.06 36.08
CA ASN A 805 -5.98 12.30 36.64
C ASN A 805 -5.66 12.11 38.13
N PHE A 806 -4.37 12.13 38.46
CA PHE A 806 -3.86 11.91 39.82
C PHE A 806 -2.75 12.90 40.15
N VAL A 807 -2.71 13.36 41.40
CA VAL A 807 -1.55 14.01 42.00
C VAL A 807 -0.82 12.98 42.86
N HIS A 808 0.48 12.88 42.66
CA HIS A 808 1.34 11.97 43.40
C HIS A 808 2.16 12.75 44.43
N GLN A 809 2.24 12.24 45.65
CA GLN A 809 3.09 12.80 46.68
C GLN A 809 3.75 11.70 47.49
N VAL A 810 5.04 11.88 47.78
CA VAL A 810 5.79 10.97 48.65
C VAL A 810 5.62 11.41 50.10
N THR A 811 5.12 10.52 50.97
CA THR A 811 4.83 10.81 52.38
C THR A 811 5.09 9.60 53.29
N ASN A 812 5.03 9.82 54.61
CA ASN A 812 5.27 8.84 55.67
C ASN A 812 4.12 8.86 56.69
N GLY A 813 3.77 7.70 57.24
CA GLY A 813 2.87 7.58 58.39
C GLY A 813 1.38 7.66 58.01
N SER A 814 0.87 8.86 57.74
CA SER A 814 -0.53 9.06 57.32
C SER A 814 -0.69 10.33 56.51
N VAL A 815 -1.67 10.35 55.61
CA VAL A 815 -1.97 11.51 54.78
C VAL A 815 -3.48 11.74 54.63
N ASP A 816 -3.89 13.00 54.67
CA ASP A 816 -5.30 13.36 54.49
C ASP A 816 -5.67 13.39 53.01
N CYS A 817 -6.64 12.58 52.63
CA CYS A 817 -7.10 12.40 51.26
C CYS A 817 -8.09 13.49 50.88
N SER A 818 -7.57 14.70 50.70
CA SER A 818 -8.40 15.87 50.47
C SER A 818 -7.80 16.78 49.41
N ASN A 819 -8.68 17.55 48.77
CA ASN A 819 -8.29 18.63 47.88
C ASN A 819 -7.43 19.70 48.57
N ALA A 820 -7.59 19.87 49.89
CA ALA A 820 -6.76 20.80 50.65
C ALA A 820 -5.29 20.33 50.75
N HIS A 821 -5.07 19.01 50.76
CA HIS A 821 -3.73 18.43 50.84
C HIS A 821 -3.08 18.26 49.45
N PHE A 822 -3.80 17.64 48.51
CA PHE A 822 -3.26 17.25 47.20
C PHE A 822 -3.65 18.19 46.04
N GLY A 823 -4.52 19.18 46.28
CA GLY A 823 -5.24 19.87 45.21
C GLY A 823 -6.38 19.03 44.64
N ASP A 824 -7.18 19.60 43.72
CA ASP A 824 -8.24 18.86 43.01
C ASP A 824 -7.77 18.42 41.61
N PRO A 825 -7.31 17.16 41.42
CA PRO A 825 -6.86 16.65 40.13
C PRO A 825 -7.98 16.51 39.09
N ILE A 826 -9.25 16.42 39.51
CA ILE A 826 -10.38 16.21 38.60
C ILE A 826 -11.67 16.78 39.22
N ASP A 827 -11.97 18.01 38.81
CA ASP A 827 -13.10 18.77 39.33
C ASP A 827 -14.45 18.08 39.09
N GLY A 828 -15.35 18.18 40.06
CA GLY A 828 -16.69 17.58 40.02
C GLY A 828 -16.74 16.04 40.07
N VAL A 829 -15.61 15.37 40.28
CA VAL A 829 -15.52 13.90 40.43
C VAL A 829 -15.04 13.55 41.83
N ALA A 830 -15.69 12.56 42.47
CA ALA A 830 -15.26 12.04 43.76
C ALA A 830 -13.91 11.32 43.63
N LYS A 831 -12.95 11.67 44.48
CA LYS A 831 -11.58 11.16 44.42
C LYS A 831 -11.32 10.15 45.54
N SER A 832 -10.14 9.55 45.51
CA SER A 832 -9.62 8.72 46.61
C SER A 832 -8.10 8.84 46.64
N CYS A 833 -7.49 8.56 47.79
CA CYS A 833 -6.08 8.22 47.82
C CYS A 833 -5.89 6.76 47.49
N TYR A 834 -4.78 6.47 46.83
CA TYR A 834 -4.33 5.14 46.49
C TYR A 834 -2.87 4.99 46.85
N LEU A 835 -2.51 3.80 47.33
CA LEU A 835 -1.13 3.42 47.59
C LEU A 835 -0.66 2.43 46.53
N PRO A 836 0.62 2.51 46.13
CA PRO A 836 1.25 1.47 45.35
C PRO A 836 1.31 0.18 46.18
N PRO A 837 1.43 -0.99 45.54
CA PRO A 837 1.48 -2.25 46.25
C PRO A 837 2.76 -2.35 47.12
N ASP A 838 2.60 -2.83 48.36
CA ASP A 838 3.72 -3.04 49.31
C ASP A 838 4.73 -4.11 48.85
N GLY A 839 4.30 -4.99 47.94
CA GLY A 839 5.02 -6.17 47.49
C GLY A 839 5.64 -6.03 46.11
N ALA A 840 5.45 -7.06 45.28
CA ALA A 840 5.94 -7.06 43.91
C ALA A 840 5.34 -5.91 43.10
N PRO A 841 6.02 -5.47 42.02
CA PRO A 841 5.41 -4.62 41.00
C PRO A 841 4.05 -5.19 40.58
N ALA A 842 3.15 -4.31 40.14
CA ALA A 842 1.86 -4.76 39.62
C ALA A 842 2.06 -5.83 38.55
N ASP A 843 1.32 -6.94 38.73
CA ASP A 843 1.06 -7.98 37.74
C ASP A 843 2.25 -8.77 37.15
N GLY A 844 2.29 -10.07 37.44
CA GLY A 844 3.19 -11.03 36.79
C GLY A 844 4.59 -11.13 37.40
N TRP A 845 4.84 -10.53 38.58
CA TRP A 845 6.11 -10.56 39.29
C TRP A 845 5.98 -11.25 40.67
N THR A 846 6.86 -12.21 40.98
CA THR A 846 6.99 -12.80 42.32
C THR A 846 8.40 -12.55 42.84
N LYS A 847 8.46 -12.31 44.15
CA LYS A 847 9.72 -12.17 44.87
C LYS A 847 10.56 -13.43 44.71
N CYS A 848 11.76 -13.28 44.15
CA CYS A 848 12.73 -14.37 43.98
C CYS A 848 13.82 -14.36 45.05
N ALA A 849 14.12 -13.18 45.63
CA ALA A 849 15.11 -13.05 46.70
C ALA A 849 14.81 -11.82 47.56
N SER A 850 15.13 -11.88 48.86
CA SER A 850 15.26 -10.67 49.69
C SER A 850 16.55 -9.93 49.34
N GLN A 851 16.63 -8.65 49.70
CA GLN A 851 17.85 -7.85 49.58
C GLN A 851 19.07 -8.59 50.17
N ASN A 852 20.18 -8.51 49.46
CA ASN A 852 21.44 -9.25 49.67
C ASN A 852 21.40 -10.76 49.40
N GLY A 853 20.28 -11.29 48.90
CA GLY A 853 20.19 -12.65 48.38
C GLY A 853 20.65 -12.77 46.93
N THR A 854 20.48 -13.96 46.34
CA THR A 854 20.63 -14.18 44.88
C THR A 854 19.28 -14.60 44.31
N CYS A 855 18.83 -13.88 43.29
CA CYS A 855 17.58 -14.12 42.59
C CYS A 855 17.82 -15.16 41.47
N PRO A 856 17.22 -16.35 41.53
CA PRO A 856 17.38 -17.35 40.47
C PRO A 856 16.69 -16.89 39.19
N ALA A 857 17.45 -16.65 38.13
CA ALA A 857 16.94 -16.08 36.89
C ALA A 857 17.69 -16.64 35.67
N ALA A 858 16.98 -16.92 34.58
CA ALA A 858 17.60 -17.39 33.34
C ALA A 858 18.20 -16.22 32.52
N ALA A 859 19.19 -16.50 31.67
CA ALA A 859 19.71 -15.51 30.72
C ALA A 859 18.58 -14.98 29.82
N GLY A 860 18.39 -13.66 29.78
CA GLY A 860 17.30 -12.97 29.09
C GLY A 860 16.03 -12.77 29.94
N GLN A 861 15.93 -13.31 31.16
CA GLN A 861 14.79 -13.08 32.05
C GLN A 861 14.90 -11.70 32.73
N PRO A 862 13.83 -10.89 32.77
CA PRO A 862 13.91 -9.61 33.44
C PRO A 862 13.80 -9.81 34.97
N VAL A 863 14.60 -9.05 35.72
CA VAL A 863 14.64 -9.05 37.19
C VAL A 863 14.43 -7.62 37.68
N MET A 864 13.50 -7.42 38.60
CA MET A 864 13.22 -6.14 39.24
C MET A 864 13.73 -6.15 40.66
N TYR A 865 14.22 -5.03 41.15
CA TYR A 865 14.65 -4.83 42.52
C TYR A 865 14.03 -3.56 43.07
N GLY A 866 13.42 -3.63 44.25
CA GLY A 866 12.77 -2.49 44.87
C GLY A 866 11.70 -2.87 45.88
N ALA A 867 10.83 -1.93 46.22
CA ALA A 867 9.65 -2.13 47.06
C ALA A 867 8.70 -0.92 46.92
N PHE A 868 7.43 -1.09 47.28
CA PHE A 868 6.45 0.01 47.42
C PHE A 868 6.30 0.90 46.17
N GLY A 869 6.29 0.29 44.99
CA GLY A 869 6.17 1.00 43.70
C GLY A 869 7.49 1.56 43.15
N ALA A 870 8.56 1.60 43.92
CA ALA A 870 9.87 2.10 43.50
C ALA A 870 10.81 0.94 43.13
N PHE A 871 11.03 0.71 41.83
CA PHE A 871 11.81 -0.42 41.31
C PHE A 871 12.82 -0.04 40.23
N THR A 872 13.98 -0.71 40.23
CA THR A 872 14.93 -0.76 39.11
C THR A 872 14.86 -2.13 38.43
N THR A 873 14.90 -2.16 37.09
CA THR A 873 14.82 -3.41 36.30
C THR A 873 16.10 -3.63 35.50
N ILE A 874 16.58 -4.87 35.44
CA ILE A 874 17.65 -5.29 34.51
C ILE A 874 17.26 -6.57 33.76
N THR A 875 17.95 -6.84 32.66
CA THR A 875 17.88 -8.16 31.98
C THR A 875 18.96 -9.07 32.54
N ALA A 876 18.56 -10.19 33.14
CA ALA A 876 19.49 -11.14 33.74
C ALA A 876 20.36 -11.83 32.68
N ALA A 877 21.64 -12.04 32.97
CA ALA A 877 22.52 -12.93 32.20
C ALA A 877 22.56 -14.36 32.78
N GLY A 878 21.77 -14.61 33.83
CA GLY A 878 21.79 -15.79 34.70
C GLY A 878 21.37 -15.39 36.13
N ASP A 879 21.63 -16.23 37.12
CA ASP A 879 21.32 -15.94 38.52
C ASP A 879 21.88 -14.57 38.93
N THR A 880 21.00 -13.72 39.48
CA THR A 880 21.26 -12.29 39.60
C THR A 880 21.38 -11.88 41.09
N PRO A 881 22.50 -11.28 41.53
CA PRO A 881 22.65 -10.79 42.90
C PRO A 881 21.64 -9.69 43.23
N CYS A 882 20.93 -9.85 44.35
CA CYS A 882 19.85 -8.95 44.74
C CYS A 882 20.32 -7.80 45.64
N THR A 883 21.12 -6.88 45.10
CA THR A 883 21.83 -5.86 45.89
C THR A 883 21.74 -4.46 45.29
N ASP A 884 21.92 -3.44 46.13
CA ASP A 884 22.03 -2.05 45.67
C ASP A 884 23.22 -1.81 44.73
N ALA A 885 24.27 -2.62 44.83
CA ALA A 885 25.41 -2.58 43.90
C ALA A 885 25.02 -3.06 42.49
N THR A 886 24.04 -3.96 42.38
CA THR A 886 23.59 -4.53 41.10
C THR A 886 22.50 -3.68 40.44
N PHE A 887 21.65 -3.03 41.24
CA PHE A 887 20.43 -2.34 40.78
C PHE A 887 20.35 -0.84 41.15
N GLY A 888 21.30 -0.32 41.94
CA GLY A 888 21.11 0.95 42.66
C GLY A 888 20.17 0.80 43.87
N ASP A 889 19.99 1.87 44.65
CA ASP A 889 19.02 1.92 45.75
C ASP A 889 17.76 2.71 45.33
N PRO A 890 16.71 2.04 44.83
CA PRO A 890 15.50 2.70 44.34
C PRO A 890 14.64 3.30 45.46
N ILE A 891 14.83 2.90 46.72
CA ILE A 891 14.09 3.42 47.87
C ILE A 891 14.95 3.37 49.14
N PRO A 892 15.72 4.44 49.43
CA PRO A 892 16.63 4.49 50.57
C PRO A 892 15.91 4.38 51.92
N GLY A 893 16.52 3.60 52.84
CA GLY A 893 15.99 3.37 54.19
C GLY A 893 14.97 2.23 54.29
N GLU A 894 14.55 1.67 53.16
CA GLU A 894 13.56 0.58 53.11
C GLU A 894 14.18 -0.76 52.72
N SER A 895 13.59 -1.82 53.28
CA SER A 895 13.96 -3.20 52.93
C SER A 895 13.43 -3.53 51.54
N LYS A 896 14.32 -3.88 50.63
CA LYS A 896 13.99 -4.19 49.23
C LYS A 896 13.97 -5.69 48.98
N ALA A 897 13.50 -6.06 47.80
CA ALA A 897 13.57 -7.42 47.34
C ALA A 897 13.74 -7.47 45.82
N CYS A 898 14.22 -8.59 45.33
CA CYS A 898 14.20 -8.89 43.91
C CYS A 898 12.98 -9.70 43.58
N TYR A 899 12.45 -9.41 42.41
CA TYR A 899 11.29 -10.03 41.82
C TYR A 899 11.68 -10.50 40.44
N THR A 900 11.37 -11.76 40.16
CA THR A 900 11.32 -12.27 38.80
C THR A 900 9.89 -12.22 38.33
N ALA A 901 9.65 -12.08 37.04
CA ALA A 901 8.31 -12.29 36.53
C ALA A 901 7.88 -13.73 36.92
N THR A 902 6.92 -13.91 37.84
CA THR A 902 6.45 -15.19 38.40
C THR A 902 5.02 -14.99 38.95
N GLY A 903 4.14 -15.98 38.81
CA GLY A 903 2.69 -15.81 39.02
C GLY A 903 1.95 -15.39 37.74
N GLY A 904 0.62 -15.53 37.73
CA GLY A 904 -0.25 -15.25 36.59
C GLY A 904 -0.06 -13.84 36.00
N PRO A 905 -0.37 -13.64 34.72
CA PRO A 905 -0.12 -12.39 34.01
C PRO A 905 -1.09 -11.27 34.43
N VAL A 906 -0.76 -10.04 34.02
CA VAL A 906 -1.56 -8.82 34.22
C VAL A 906 -3.04 -9.06 33.92
N GLY A 907 -3.88 -8.85 34.94
CA GLY A 907 -5.33 -9.04 34.84
C GLY A 907 -5.83 -10.48 35.08
N TYR A 908 -4.97 -11.44 35.42
CA TYR A 908 -5.32 -12.84 35.70
C TYR A 908 -4.84 -13.28 37.10
N ALA A 909 -5.48 -12.72 38.14
CA ALA A 909 -5.01 -12.85 39.52
C ALA A 909 -5.42 -14.17 40.22
N ALA A 910 -6.46 -14.86 39.74
CA ALA A 910 -7.04 -16.00 40.45
C ALA A 910 -6.51 -17.34 39.92
N SER A 911 -5.59 -18.00 40.63
CA SER A 911 -5.17 -19.36 40.26
C SER A 911 -6.35 -20.32 40.45
N CYS A 912 -6.79 -20.97 39.38
CA CYS A 912 -7.96 -21.84 39.40
C CYS A 912 -7.61 -23.33 39.37
N SER A 913 -6.39 -23.70 38.97
CA SER A 913 -5.86 -25.06 39.08
C SER A 913 -4.36 -25.10 38.83
N ALA A 914 -3.66 -25.99 39.52
CA ALA A 914 -2.29 -26.38 39.17
C ALA A 914 -2.29 -27.23 37.89
N GLU A 915 -1.12 -27.32 37.23
CA GLU A 915 -0.93 -28.18 36.06
C GLU A 915 -1.39 -29.63 36.33
N GLY A 916 -2.29 -30.14 35.48
CA GLY A 916 -2.96 -31.44 35.65
C GLY A 916 -4.39 -31.35 36.19
N GLY A 917 -4.77 -30.24 36.82
CA GLY A 917 -6.09 -30.05 37.44
C GLY A 917 -7.19 -29.58 36.48
N THR A 918 -8.35 -29.19 37.02
CA THR A 918 -9.44 -28.53 36.25
C THR A 918 -9.75 -27.16 36.85
N CYS A 919 -9.75 -26.15 36.00
CA CYS A 919 -10.08 -24.76 36.28
C CYS A 919 -11.58 -24.53 36.01
N ALA A 920 -12.40 -24.47 37.05
CA ALA A 920 -13.87 -24.41 36.92
C ALA A 920 -14.43 -22.98 36.90
N PHE A 921 -15.31 -22.68 35.94
CA PHE A 921 -16.06 -21.41 35.82
C PHE A 921 -17.26 -21.55 34.86
N SER A 922 -18.16 -20.56 34.86
CA SER A 922 -19.33 -20.45 33.96
C SER A 922 -19.30 -19.17 33.11
N GLY A 923 -19.89 -19.23 31.91
CA GLY A 923 -19.81 -18.15 30.92
C GLY A 923 -18.48 -18.13 30.17
N GLN A 924 -18.32 -17.20 29.23
CA GLN A 924 -17.08 -17.05 28.48
C GLN A 924 -16.04 -16.32 29.34
N GLN A 925 -14.96 -17.03 29.67
CA GLN A 925 -13.82 -16.48 30.42
C GLN A 925 -12.53 -16.84 29.71
N THR A 926 -11.57 -15.93 29.75
CA THR A 926 -10.19 -16.23 29.34
C THR A 926 -9.43 -16.78 30.52
N VAL A 927 -8.70 -17.87 30.30
CA VAL A 927 -7.81 -18.50 31.29
C VAL A 927 -6.38 -18.31 30.80
N ALA A 928 -5.47 -17.92 31.68
CA ALA A 928 -4.05 -17.84 31.43
C ALA A 928 -3.35 -19.09 32.02
N TYR A 929 -2.61 -19.85 31.22
CA TYR A 929 -1.83 -21.00 31.63
C TYR A 929 -0.34 -20.73 31.44
N GLY A 930 0.46 -20.87 32.48
CA GLY A 930 1.91 -20.70 32.38
C GLY A 930 2.61 -20.49 33.70
N ALA A 931 3.86 -20.04 33.63
CA ALA A 931 4.71 -19.76 34.78
C ALA A 931 5.80 -18.75 34.43
N ARG A 932 6.38 -18.12 35.45
CA ARG A 932 7.57 -17.26 35.35
C ARG A 932 7.49 -16.14 34.29
N GLY A 933 6.34 -15.47 34.17
CA GLY A 933 6.15 -14.36 33.23
C GLY A 933 5.84 -14.79 31.78
N ARG A 934 5.77 -16.09 31.49
CA ARG A 934 5.39 -16.64 30.18
C ARG A 934 4.08 -17.39 30.29
N PHE A 935 3.06 -16.86 29.62
CA PHE A 935 1.67 -17.34 29.71
C PHE A 935 1.03 -17.47 28.34
N LEU A 936 0.18 -18.47 28.22
CA LEU A 936 -0.75 -18.64 27.12
C LEU A 936 -2.14 -18.28 27.62
N TYR A 937 -2.92 -17.56 26.83
CA TYR A 937 -4.25 -17.12 27.20
C TYR A 937 -5.23 -17.75 26.23
N LYS A 938 -6.33 -18.29 26.75
CA LYS A 938 -7.33 -18.94 25.91
C LYS A 938 -8.72 -18.77 26.51
N ALA A 939 -9.67 -18.36 25.68
CA ALA A 939 -11.07 -18.22 26.07
C ALA A 939 -11.79 -19.56 26.03
N PHE A 940 -12.55 -19.87 27.08
CA PHE A 940 -13.45 -21.01 27.12
C PHE A 940 -14.84 -20.54 27.56
N THR A 941 -15.89 -21.23 27.13
CA THR A 941 -17.29 -20.89 27.44
C THR A 941 -17.83 -21.57 28.70
N ARG A 942 -17.00 -22.42 29.34
CA ARG A 942 -17.20 -23.14 30.59
C ARG A 942 -15.85 -23.64 31.10
N GLY A 943 -15.79 -24.12 32.34
CA GLY A 943 -14.56 -24.62 32.98
C GLY A 943 -13.72 -25.55 32.10
N THR A 944 -12.39 -25.47 32.23
CA THR A 944 -11.40 -26.14 31.37
C THR A 944 -10.33 -26.88 32.18
N GLY A 945 -9.69 -27.89 31.59
CA GLY A 945 -8.54 -28.56 32.21
C GLY A 945 -7.32 -27.63 32.26
N CYS A 946 -6.58 -27.60 33.36
CA CYS A 946 -5.34 -26.87 33.47
C CYS A 946 -4.14 -27.70 33.00
N THR A 947 -4.05 -27.94 31.71
CA THR A 947 -3.02 -28.81 31.13
C THR A 947 -2.50 -28.22 29.83
N THR A 948 -1.28 -28.59 29.46
CA THR A 948 -0.73 -28.25 28.13
C THR A 948 -1.69 -28.66 27.00
N ALA A 949 -2.41 -29.78 27.15
CA ALA A 949 -3.40 -30.23 26.17
C ALA A 949 -4.60 -29.26 26.00
N ALA A 950 -5.05 -28.62 27.07
CA ALA A 950 -6.14 -27.64 27.01
C ALA A 950 -5.71 -26.30 26.38
N PHE A 951 -4.45 -25.92 26.59
CA PHE A 951 -3.86 -24.65 26.14
C PHE A 951 -3.02 -24.75 24.86
N GLY A 952 -2.80 -25.97 24.35
CA GLY A 952 -2.19 -26.27 23.06
C GLY A 952 -0.67 -26.43 23.07
N THR A 953 0.05 -25.69 23.92
CA THR A 953 1.52 -25.82 24.03
C THR A 953 2.00 -25.49 25.43
N ASP A 954 3.24 -25.88 25.72
CA ASP A 954 3.90 -25.60 26.98
C ASP A 954 4.52 -24.19 26.89
N PRO A 955 3.98 -23.19 27.62
CA PRO A 955 4.52 -21.82 27.62
C PRO A 955 5.97 -21.74 28.10
N LEU A 956 6.42 -22.72 28.88
CA LEU A 956 7.74 -22.75 29.48
C LEU A 956 8.19 -24.20 29.80
N PRO A 957 8.80 -24.89 28.82
CA PRO A 957 9.21 -26.29 28.95
C PRO A 957 10.14 -26.56 30.14
N GLY A 958 9.89 -27.67 30.84
CA GLY A 958 10.68 -28.09 32.01
C GLY A 958 10.33 -27.35 33.31
N VAL A 959 9.32 -26.48 33.30
CA VAL A 959 8.82 -25.74 34.47
C VAL A 959 7.36 -26.13 34.71
N SER A 960 6.96 -26.33 35.97
CA SER A 960 5.56 -26.62 36.34
C SER A 960 4.69 -25.36 36.25
N LYS A 961 3.46 -25.48 35.76
CA LYS A 961 2.58 -24.33 35.42
C LYS A 961 1.32 -24.33 36.28
N THR A 962 0.61 -23.22 36.16
CA THR A 962 -0.66 -23.00 36.83
C THR A 962 -1.60 -22.26 35.88
N CYS A 963 -2.90 -22.48 36.02
CA CYS A 963 -3.93 -21.74 35.30
C CYS A 963 -4.50 -20.65 36.19
N TYR A 964 -4.79 -19.53 35.56
CA TYR A 964 -5.25 -18.32 36.21
C TYR A 964 -6.46 -17.76 35.45
N LEU A 965 -7.45 -17.26 36.17
CA LEU A 965 -8.60 -16.55 35.64
C LEU A 965 -8.48 -15.06 35.93
N THR A 966 -9.18 -14.25 35.14
CA THR A 966 -9.43 -12.85 35.48
C THR A 966 -10.28 -12.80 36.75
N SER A 967 -9.88 -11.96 37.73
CA SER A 967 -10.56 -11.84 39.02
C SER A 967 -12.00 -11.37 38.91
#